data_AF-A0A6C0EC69-F1
#
_entry.id   AF-A0A6C0EC69-F1
#
_cell.length_a   1.000
_cell.length_b   1.000
_cell.length_c   1.000
_cell.angle_alpha   90.00
_cell.angle_beta   90.00
_cell.angle_gamma   90.00
#
_symmetry.space_group_name_H-M   'P 1'
#
loop_
_entity.id
_entity.type
_entity.pdbx_description
1 polymer ?
#
loop_
_entity_poly.entity_id
_entity_poly.type
_entity_poly.pdbx_seq_one_letter_code
_entity_poly.pdbx_strand_id
1 'polypeptide(L)'
;MIRKTYNQYYKKNFDFPILTTEDEINIYIKTQTYFDKPKITDVKHDDLNSKILETAPMYQNLDRESIYATINYLFNKFRTGIYVKIENNQLSQFVTLYNNNFTNDFSHILKFKEGNQYNYIKSKREYYKGKLPFITPDTKKWASTNCLLRTEQQDEGPTERYLPEFFDMINKTCRNRKVNDCIFFITRKDFPNIKIDYTEPDEHIWNSESEPLKDPFKSKTFAPMFSQSTTDKHANLLIPTGDDWDIITQNYEEYKMDNLTIPKWEDRISKVIWRGMGTGCGNTPETNPRIKVTMMTQELKQKGIDYLDAGIVNLTKRDKKIFGNTYVEFQKNTTGLTFASYVDRFKQIQYKFTLNIEGNSSAYRYGSLFRLGYCVLNVESKYKVWFEQWLEPYIHYVPVKHDLSDLVEKIEWCLSNDDKCKKISENGIEFFNKYLNQEFIYDYLSNTINHIAIKYNDMKPKYMKEYIEKGMSVYKKYDCSFDIIKNPIKSKEKTLIIVPYRDNKFQKRKEQLDDFKKHFKDYDVLIVEQSEDNRKFNRGALLNIGFIYAYKNYKYVIFHDVDILTPHDVIESEYFNELKGVLHLGSLTDKFNGASDSFFGAINKFDIESFKKINGFANTFWGWGDEDVILYYRCCHHKINMYRPLLKNVVSDSDKEPTNKIKELTNETRYEKRIFDYIYKEIDGLINTGYYVKDTIQEGKLTHIIVDIY
;
A
#
# COMPACT_ATOMS: atom_id res chain seq x y z
N MET A 1 -14.94 8.15 18.58
CA MET A 1 -13.83 8.48 19.52
C MET A 1 -12.92 7.27 19.77
N ILE A 2 -13.46 6.04 19.82
CA ILE A 2 -12.71 4.79 20.13
C ILE A 2 -11.88 4.26 18.93
N ARG A 3 -12.37 4.36 17.68
CA ARG A 3 -11.60 4.00 16.47
C ARG A 3 -10.26 4.73 16.33
N LYS A 4 -10.14 5.94 16.93
CA LYS A 4 -8.89 6.71 16.94
C LYS A 4 -7.77 6.01 17.73
N THR A 5 -8.07 5.34 18.84
CA THR A 5 -7.06 4.69 19.69
C THR A 5 -6.48 3.43 19.04
N TYR A 6 -7.32 2.65 18.36
CA TYR A 6 -6.87 1.46 17.62
C TYR A 6 -6.04 1.84 16.38
N ASN A 7 -6.47 2.85 15.63
CA ASN A 7 -5.67 3.42 14.55
C ASN A 7 -4.32 3.96 15.05
N GLN A 8 -4.30 4.62 16.21
CA GLN A 8 -3.06 5.07 16.85
C GLN A 8 -2.15 3.91 17.25
N TYR A 9 -2.70 2.78 17.71
CA TYR A 9 -1.93 1.56 17.96
C TYR A 9 -1.28 1.06 16.66
N TYR A 10 -2.05 0.93 15.57
CA TYR A 10 -1.46 0.46 14.32
C TYR A 10 -0.41 1.45 13.77
N LYS A 11 -0.66 2.75 13.83
CA LYS A 11 0.31 3.78 13.44
C LYS A 11 1.60 3.77 14.27
N LYS A 12 1.51 3.38 15.55
CA LYS A 12 2.68 3.30 16.44
C LYS A 12 3.49 2.02 16.20
N ASN A 13 2.84 0.93 15.79
CA ASN A 13 3.46 -0.40 15.72
C ASN A 13 3.71 -0.90 14.30
N PHE A 14 3.10 -0.29 13.28
CA PHE A 14 3.23 -0.65 11.88
C PHE A 14 3.40 0.63 11.04
N ASP A 15 4.44 0.65 10.21
CA ASP A 15 4.62 1.74 9.24
C ASP A 15 3.72 1.47 8.03
N PHE A 16 2.81 2.40 7.75
CA PHE A 16 1.98 2.39 6.54
C PHE A 16 2.50 3.48 5.62
N PRO A 17 3.53 3.19 4.79
CA PRO A 17 4.09 4.19 3.92
C PRO A 17 3.00 4.74 2.98
N ILE A 18 3.05 6.05 2.77
CA ILE A 18 2.12 6.77 1.89
C ILE A 18 2.94 7.36 0.75
N LEU A 19 2.65 6.94 -0.47
CA LEU A 19 3.23 7.53 -1.68
C LEU A 19 2.29 8.63 -2.17
N THR A 20 2.81 9.84 -2.27
CA THR A 20 2.01 11.05 -2.49
C THR A 20 2.27 11.77 -3.79
N THR A 21 3.37 11.42 -4.46
CA THR A 21 3.81 12.00 -5.73
C THR A 21 4.09 10.92 -6.78
N GLU A 22 4.07 11.30 -8.06
CA GLU A 22 4.42 10.39 -9.15
C GLU A 22 5.88 9.94 -9.07
N ASP A 23 6.79 10.80 -8.60
CA ASP A 23 8.19 10.46 -8.41
C ASP A 23 8.34 9.36 -7.35
N GLU A 24 7.73 9.52 -6.17
CA GLU A 24 7.72 8.47 -5.13
C GLU A 24 7.17 7.14 -5.65
N ILE A 25 6.08 7.17 -6.44
CA ILE A 25 5.52 5.98 -7.09
C ILE A 25 6.51 5.35 -8.06
N ASN A 26 7.11 6.16 -8.93
CA ASN A 26 8.06 5.68 -9.92
C ASN A 26 9.27 5.03 -9.25
N ILE A 27 9.79 5.64 -8.18
CA ILE A 27 10.88 5.12 -7.36
C ILE A 27 10.44 3.79 -6.70
N TYR A 28 9.25 3.78 -6.10
CA TYR A 28 8.73 2.62 -5.38
C TYR A 28 8.53 1.41 -6.27
N ILE A 29 7.89 1.57 -7.44
CA ILE A 29 7.65 0.47 -8.39
C ILE A 29 8.97 -0.10 -8.90
N LYS A 30 9.91 0.79 -9.22
CA LYS A 30 11.20 0.46 -9.80
C LYS A 30 12.11 -0.33 -8.84
N THR A 31 11.96 -0.14 -7.54
CA THR A 31 12.71 -0.85 -6.49
C THR A 31 12.10 -2.20 -6.09
N GLN A 32 10.95 -2.59 -6.65
CA GLN A 32 10.29 -3.82 -6.25
C GLN A 32 11.04 -5.07 -6.73
N THR A 33 11.20 -6.03 -5.82
CA THR A 33 11.52 -7.42 -6.14
C THR A 33 10.29 -8.11 -6.75
N TYR A 34 10.52 -8.98 -7.72
CA TYR A 34 9.46 -9.73 -8.40
C TYR A 34 9.68 -11.23 -8.25
N PHE A 35 8.58 -11.98 -8.18
CA PHE A 35 8.54 -13.41 -7.93
C PHE A 35 8.39 -14.21 -9.23
N ASP A 36 8.77 -15.50 -9.16
CA ASP A 36 8.49 -16.47 -10.22
C ASP A 36 7.00 -16.81 -10.22
N LYS A 37 6.47 -17.32 -11.35
CA LYS A 37 5.10 -17.82 -11.39
C LYS A 37 4.91 -18.94 -10.35
N PRO A 38 3.88 -18.87 -9.48
CA PRO A 38 3.66 -19.90 -8.48
C PRO A 38 3.41 -21.26 -9.12
N LYS A 39 3.97 -22.33 -8.51
CA LYS A 39 3.86 -23.72 -8.99
C LYS A 39 2.53 -24.41 -8.60
N ILE A 40 1.75 -23.83 -7.68
CA ILE A 40 0.57 -24.48 -7.09
C ILE A 40 -0.69 -24.10 -7.88
N THR A 41 -1.50 -25.11 -8.23
CA THR A 41 -2.68 -25.00 -9.10
C THR A 41 -4.00 -25.35 -8.41
N ASP A 42 -4.00 -25.83 -7.16
CA ASP A 42 -5.22 -26.26 -6.47
C ASP A 42 -5.92 -25.06 -5.82
N VAL A 43 -6.62 -24.28 -6.64
CA VAL A 43 -7.50 -23.19 -6.20
C VAL A 43 -8.94 -23.68 -6.32
N LYS A 44 -9.76 -23.49 -5.28
CA LYS A 44 -11.21 -23.75 -5.36
C LYS A 44 -11.87 -22.64 -6.20
N HIS A 45 -12.64 -23.03 -7.22
CA HIS A 45 -13.13 -22.13 -8.27
C HIS A 45 -14.63 -21.75 -8.17
N ASP A 46 -15.23 -21.76 -6.98
CA ASP A 46 -16.69 -21.68 -6.86
C ASP A 46 -17.20 -20.45 -6.08
N ASP A 47 -16.65 -19.28 -6.40
CA ASP A 47 -17.15 -18.01 -5.88
C ASP A 47 -17.14 -16.87 -6.92
N LEU A 48 -17.82 -15.78 -6.59
CA LEU A 48 -17.95 -14.60 -7.45
C LEU A 48 -16.58 -14.00 -7.84
N ASN A 49 -15.60 -14.00 -6.93
CA ASN A 49 -14.26 -13.50 -7.22
C ASN A 49 -13.57 -14.34 -8.29
N SER A 50 -13.65 -15.67 -8.17
CA SER A 50 -13.10 -16.60 -9.14
C SER A 50 -13.74 -16.42 -10.50
N LYS A 51 -15.07 -16.24 -10.57
CA LYS A 51 -15.77 -15.93 -11.82
C LYS A 51 -15.27 -14.64 -12.45
N ILE A 52 -15.09 -13.57 -11.67
CA ILE A 52 -14.55 -12.30 -12.18
C ILE A 52 -13.12 -12.48 -12.70
N LEU A 53 -12.26 -13.18 -11.96
CA LEU A 53 -10.87 -13.46 -12.36
C LEU A 53 -10.76 -14.27 -13.65
N GLU A 54 -11.72 -15.17 -13.93
CA GLU A 54 -11.72 -15.95 -15.17
C GLU A 54 -12.29 -15.18 -16.36
N THR A 55 -13.32 -14.38 -16.13
CA THR A 55 -14.08 -13.73 -17.23
C THR A 55 -13.59 -12.34 -17.58
N ALA A 56 -12.95 -11.61 -16.65
CA ALA A 56 -12.51 -10.25 -16.89
C ALA A 56 -11.25 -10.24 -17.77
N PRO A 57 -11.29 -9.60 -18.97
CA PRO A 57 -10.16 -9.60 -19.90
C PRO A 57 -8.92 -8.89 -19.34
N MET A 58 -9.11 -7.88 -18.48
CA MET A 58 -8.01 -7.15 -17.84
C MET A 58 -7.18 -7.97 -16.86
N TYR A 59 -7.70 -9.12 -16.41
CA TYR A 59 -7.05 -9.99 -15.42
C TYR A 59 -6.33 -11.18 -16.05
N GLN A 60 -6.21 -11.21 -17.37
CA GLN A 60 -5.51 -12.26 -18.09
C GLN A 60 -4.07 -11.85 -18.40
N ASN A 61 -3.14 -12.81 -18.29
CA ASN A 61 -1.72 -12.65 -18.63
C ASN A 61 -1.05 -11.48 -17.90
N LEU A 62 -1.23 -11.40 -16.57
CA LEU A 62 -0.74 -10.28 -15.78
C LEU A 62 0.79 -10.23 -15.75
N ASP A 63 1.33 -9.02 -15.79
CA ASP A 63 2.76 -8.76 -15.74
C ASP A 63 3.09 -7.47 -14.97
N ARG A 64 4.32 -6.99 -15.11
CA ARG A 64 4.79 -5.77 -14.44
C ARG A 64 4.10 -4.51 -14.97
N GLU A 65 3.74 -4.48 -16.24
CA GLU A 65 3.01 -3.35 -16.83
C GLU A 65 1.58 -3.29 -16.29
N SER A 66 0.96 -4.45 -15.99
CA SER A 66 -0.34 -4.49 -15.31
C SER A 66 -0.29 -3.82 -13.92
N ILE A 67 0.79 -4.03 -13.17
CA ILE A 67 1.00 -3.40 -11.85
C ILE A 67 1.16 -1.88 -12.00
N TYR A 68 2.00 -1.44 -12.94
CA TYR A 68 2.20 -0.01 -13.22
C TYR A 68 0.90 0.67 -13.68
N ALA A 69 0.18 0.06 -14.60
CA ALA A 69 -1.12 0.56 -15.08
C ALA A 69 -2.12 0.73 -13.94
N THR A 70 -2.16 -0.22 -12.99
CA THR A 70 -3.08 -0.19 -11.83
C THR A 70 -2.72 0.89 -10.84
N ILE A 71 -1.43 1.08 -10.54
CA ILE A 71 -0.97 2.17 -9.67
C ILE A 71 -1.32 3.51 -10.27
N ASN A 72 -0.98 3.71 -11.55
CA ASN A 72 -1.28 4.95 -12.27
C ASN A 72 -2.80 5.21 -12.30
N TYR A 73 -3.60 4.17 -12.57
CA TYR A 73 -5.06 4.28 -12.60
C TYR A 73 -5.65 4.70 -11.25
N LEU A 74 -5.30 4.02 -10.17
CA LEU A 74 -5.77 4.37 -8.82
C LEU A 74 -5.32 5.75 -8.38
N PHE A 75 -4.04 6.08 -8.60
CA PHE A 75 -3.43 7.31 -8.15
C PHE A 75 -3.92 8.53 -8.94
N ASN A 76 -3.95 8.46 -10.26
CA ASN A 76 -4.28 9.60 -11.11
C ASN A 76 -5.77 9.73 -11.41
N LYS A 77 -6.53 8.63 -11.49
CA LYS A 77 -7.98 8.69 -11.76
C LYS A 77 -8.82 8.78 -10.49
N PHE A 78 -8.48 7.99 -9.47
CA PHE A 78 -9.29 7.90 -8.24
C PHE A 78 -8.68 8.61 -7.03
N ARG A 79 -7.50 9.24 -7.21
CA ARG A 79 -6.69 9.89 -6.18
C ARG A 79 -6.04 8.94 -5.19
N THR A 80 -6.55 7.72 -5.01
CA THR A 80 -6.20 6.88 -3.86
C THR A 80 -6.37 5.40 -4.12
N GLY A 81 -5.54 4.59 -3.46
CA GLY A 81 -5.59 3.13 -3.47
C GLY A 81 -4.65 2.54 -2.42
N ILE A 82 -4.63 1.21 -2.32
CA ILE A 82 -3.68 0.48 -1.47
C ILE A 82 -2.98 -0.55 -2.35
N TYR A 83 -1.66 -0.52 -2.36
CA TYR A 83 -0.81 -1.55 -2.93
C TYR A 83 -0.52 -2.61 -1.87
N VAL A 84 -0.73 -3.88 -2.21
CA VAL A 84 -0.46 -5.00 -1.31
C VAL A 84 0.46 -6.00 -2.00
N LYS A 85 1.49 -6.42 -1.28
CA LYS A 85 2.42 -7.46 -1.71
C LYS A 85 2.56 -8.53 -0.65
N ILE A 86 2.46 -9.77 -1.11
CA ILE A 86 2.74 -10.97 -0.31
C ILE A 86 3.98 -11.62 -0.89
N GLU A 87 4.94 -11.92 -0.02
CA GLU A 87 6.18 -12.62 -0.34
C GLU A 87 6.49 -13.64 0.75
N ASN A 88 6.89 -14.84 0.35
CA ASN A 88 7.22 -15.94 1.25
C ASN A 88 6.13 -16.20 2.29
N ASN A 89 4.86 -16.20 1.86
CA ASN A 89 3.71 -16.43 2.74
C ASN A 89 3.52 -15.35 3.82
N GLN A 90 4.06 -14.15 3.61
CA GLN A 90 3.94 -13.04 4.56
C GLN A 90 3.48 -11.77 3.84
N LEU A 91 2.70 -10.94 4.53
CA LEU A 91 2.38 -9.59 4.08
C LEU A 91 3.67 -8.75 4.13
N SER A 92 4.36 -8.62 3.00
CA SER A 92 5.65 -7.92 2.93
C SER A 92 5.49 -6.42 2.75
N GLN A 93 4.45 -5.98 2.04
CA GLN A 93 4.18 -4.56 1.81
C GLN A 93 2.69 -4.24 1.84
N PHE A 94 2.36 -3.12 2.47
CA PHE A 94 1.01 -2.56 2.54
C PHE A 94 1.10 -1.04 2.46
N VAL A 95 0.95 -0.50 1.25
CA VAL A 95 1.34 0.89 0.93
C VAL A 95 0.14 1.68 0.43
N THR A 96 -0.09 2.85 1.03
CA THR A 96 -1.18 3.73 0.61
C THR A 96 -0.72 4.63 -0.54
N LEU A 97 -1.48 4.66 -1.62
CA LEU A 97 -1.31 5.62 -2.71
C LEU A 97 -2.24 6.81 -2.46
N TYR A 98 -1.74 8.04 -2.53
CA TYR A 98 -2.57 9.23 -2.35
C TYR A 98 -2.07 10.46 -3.12
N ASN A 99 -2.70 10.81 -4.23
CA ASN A 99 -2.25 11.91 -5.08
C ASN A 99 -2.57 13.29 -4.46
N ASN A 100 -1.53 13.95 -3.94
CA ASN A 100 -1.65 15.31 -3.39
C ASN A 100 -1.98 16.35 -4.47
N ASN A 101 -1.53 16.13 -5.70
CA ASN A 101 -1.72 17.02 -6.84
C ASN A 101 -2.88 16.60 -7.76
N PHE A 102 -3.80 15.76 -7.26
CA PHE A 102 -4.90 15.17 -8.00
C PHE A 102 -5.64 16.17 -8.89
N THR A 103 -5.94 15.75 -10.11
CA THR A 103 -6.72 16.51 -11.10
C THR A 103 -7.65 15.52 -11.79
N ASN A 104 -8.95 15.75 -11.73
CA ASN A 104 -9.92 14.89 -12.41
C ASN A 104 -10.02 15.20 -13.91
N ASP A 105 -10.60 14.25 -14.65
CA ASP A 105 -10.83 14.30 -16.08
C ASP A 105 -12.28 14.66 -16.46
N PHE A 106 -13.16 14.93 -15.48
CA PHE A 106 -14.59 15.18 -15.69
C PHE A 106 -15.04 16.60 -15.36
N SER A 107 -14.15 17.51 -14.93
CA SER A 107 -14.55 18.87 -14.53
C SER A 107 -15.26 19.64 -15.65
N HIS A 108 -14.89 19.36 -16.90
CA HIS A 108 -15.42 19.99 -18.11
C HIS A 108 -16.87 19.60 -18.43
N ILE A 109 -17.38 18.50 -17.87
CA ILE A 109 -18.78 18.07 -18.05
C ILE A 109 -19.70 18.50 -16.90
N LEU A 110 -19.17 19.10 -15.83
CA LEU A 110 -19.97 19.58 -14.71
C LEU A 110 -20.75 20.84 -15.11
N LYS A 111 -22.06 20.82 -14.90
CA LYS A 111 -22.94 21.97 -15.10
C LYS A 111 -23.60 22.40 -13.80
N PHE A 112 -23.89 23.69 -13.67
CA PHE A 112 -24.48 24.29 -12.47
C PHE A 112 -25.75 25.06 -12.83
N LYS A 113 -26.83 24.85 -12.08
CA LYS A 113 -28.10 25.58 -12.31
C LYS A 113 -27.95 27.08 -12.06
N GLU A 114 -27.02 27.44 -11.17
CA GLU A 114 -26.63 28.79 -10.79
C GLU A 114 -25.71 29.46 -11.84
N GLY A 115 -25.56 28.84 -13.01
CA GLY A 115 -24.78 29.33 -14.16
C GLY A 115 -23.30 28.96 -14.10
N ASN A 116 -22.66 29.10 -12.93
CA ASN A 116 -21.25 28.75 -12.73
C ASN A 116 -20.99 28.18 -11.33
N GLN A 117 -19.80 27.60 -11.15
CA GLN A 117 -19.37 26.97 -9.90
C GLN A 117 -19.28 27.95 -8.73
N TYR A 118 -18.91 29.21 -8.97
CA TYR A 118 -18.80 30.24 -7.93
C TYR A 118 -20.17 30.54 -7.32
N ASN A 119 -21.17 30.79 -8.16
CA ASN A 119 -22.55 31.04 -7.74
C ASN A 119 -23.16 29.80 -7.05
N TYR A 120 -22.88 28.60 -7.55
CA TYR A 120 -23.28 27.34 -6.91
C TYR A 120 -22.72 27.22 -5.49
N ILE A 121 -21.40 27.42 -5.30
CA ILE A 121 -20.75 27.36 -3.99
C ILE A 121 -21.33 28.42 -3.06
N LYS A 122 -21.56 29.65 -3.57
CA LYS A 122 -22.19 30.74 -2.82
C LYS A 122 -23.58 30.34 -2.34
N SER A 123 -24.45 29.87 -3.24
CA SER A 123 -25.80 29.40 -2.91
C SER A 123 -25.81 28.28 -1.87
N LYS A 124 -24.89 27.31 -2.01
CA LYS A 124 -24.72 26.23 -1.04
C LYS A 124 -24.31 26.75 0.33
N ARG A 125 -23.36 27.69 0.41
CA ARG A 125 -22.91 28.29 1.67
C ARG A 125 -24.02 29.10 2.35
N GLU A 126 -24.79 29.85 1.59
CA GLU A 126 -25.97 30.59 2.06
C GLU A 126 -27.01 29.63 2.64
N TYR A 127 -27.35 28.56 1.90
CA TYR A 127 -28.32 27.55 2.33
C TYR A 127 -27.92 26.88 3.65
N TYR A 128 -26.66 26.45 3.77
CA TYR A 128 -26.15 25.79 4.97
C TYR A 128 -25.67 26.74 6.07
N LYS A 129 -25.88 28.06 5.91
CA LYS A 129 -25.51 29.10 6.89
C LYS A 129 -24.05 29.00 7.35
N GLY A 130 -23.13 28.74 6.40
CA GLY A 130 -21.69 28.61 6.68
C GLY A 130 -21.25 27.33 7.40
N LYS A 131 -22.14 26.38 7.72
CA LYS A 131 -21.81 25.11 8.40
C LYS A 131 -21.22 24.04 7.46
N LEU A 132 -20.27 24.45 6.63
CA LEU A 132 -19.61 23.60 5.63
C LEU A 132 -18.09 23.69 5.80
N PRO A 133 -17.36 22.60 5.54
CA PRO A 133 -15.91 22.70 5.35
C PRO A 133 -15.59 23.61 4.16
N PHE A 134 -14.33 24.06 4.07
CA PHE A 134 -13.90 24.84 2.93
C PHE A 134 -14.07 24.01 1.64
N ILE A 135 -14.79 24.59 0.67
CA ILE A 135 -15.04 24.02 -0.65
C ILE A 135 -14.05 24.65 -1.62
N THR A 136 -13.25 23.82 -2.30
CA THR A 136 -12.33 24.33 -3.33
C THR A 136 -13.12 24.81 -4.55
N PRO A 137 -12.87 26.05 -5.04
CA PRO A 137 -13.52 26.56 -6.24
C PRO A 137 -12.98 25.93 -7.53
N ASP A 138 -11.80 25.28 -7.47
CA ASP A 138 -11.24 24.54 -8.60
C ASP A 138 -11.93 23.17 -8.72
N THR A 139 -12.85 23.05 -9.66
CA THR A 139 -13.58 21.81 -9.92
C THR A 139 -12.70 20.69 -10.43
N LYS A 140 -11.48 20.96 -10.92
CA LYS A 140 -10.50 19.92 -11.28
C LYS A 140 -9.97 19.18 -10.06
N LYS A 141 -10.05 19.77 -8.86
CA LYS A 141 -9.62 19.12 -7.61
C LYS A 141 -10.72 18.27 -6.96
N TRP A 142 -11.94 18.29 -7.49
CA TRP A 142 -13.06 17.50 -6.97
C TRP A 142 -12.87 16.03 -7.29
N ALA A 143 -13.21 15.14 -6.37
CA ALA A 143 -13.08 13.69 -6.57
C ALA A 143 -14.46 13.02 -6.60
N SER A 144 -14.69 12.13 -7.54
CA SER A 144 -15.94 11.36 -7.66
C SER A 144 -15.91 10.06 -6.86
N THR A 145 -17.10 9.54 -6.57
CA THR A 145 -17.38 8.17 -6.11
C THR A 145 -18.78 7.83 -6.57
N ASN A 146 -18.89 7.23 -7.76
CA ASN A 146 -20.12 7.14 -8.52
C ASN A 146 -20.78 8.52 -8.64
N CYS A 147 -22.03 8.66 -8.21
CA CYS A 147 -22.79 9.91 -8.22
C CYS A 147 -22.31 11.00 -7.25
N LEU A 148 -21.44 10.69 -6.29
CA LEU A 148 -21.01 11.65 -5.27
C LEU A 148 -19.78 12.44 -5.73
N LEU A 149 -19.76 13.73 -5.37
CA LEU A 149 -18.61 14.62 -5.54
C LEU A 149 -18.08 15.05 -4.17
N ARG A 150 -16.79 14.81 -3.94
CA ARG A 150 -16.03 15.38 -2.81
C ARG A 150 -15.45 16.71 -3.24
N THR A 151 -16.00 17.79 -2.68
CA THR A 151 -15.71 19.18 -3.06
C THR A 151 -14.89 19.91 -1.98
N GLU A 152 -14.65 19.26 -0.84
CA GLU A 152 -13.79 19.79 0.21
C GLU A 152 -12.34 19.91 -0.26
N GLN A 153 -11.61 20.89 0.27
CA GLN A 153 -10.15 20.91 0.23
C GLN A 153 -9.62 19.70 1.02
N GLN A 154 -8.70 18.96 0.43
CA GLN A 154 -8.31 17.60 0.86
C GLN A 154 -6.80 17.54 1.17
N ASP A 155 -6.32 18.52 1.93
CA ASP A 155 -4.91 18.74 2.22
C ASP A 155 -4.40 17.89 3.39
N GLU A 156 -5.29 17.32 4.19
CA GLU A 156 -4.95 16.53 5.40
C GLU A 156 -4.54 15.07 5.11
N GLY A 157 -4.18 14.76 3.85
CA GLY A 157 -3.81 13.40 3.46
C GLY A 157 -4.99 12.40 3.50
N PRO A 158 -4.71 11.11 3.31
CA PRO A 158 -5.73 10.07 3.25
C PRO A 158 -6.36 9.75 4.62
N THR A 159 -7.69 9.53 4.67
CA THR A 159 -8.36 9.04 5.89
C THR A 159 -7.96 7.61 6.25
N GLU A 160 -7.72 7.31 7.52
CA GLU A 160 -7.29 5.96 7.95
C GLU A 160 -8.43 4.92 8.03
N ARG A 161 -9.64 5.26 7.60
CA ARG A 161 -10.80 4.37 7.71
C ARG A 161 -10.56 3.08 6.92
N TYR A 162 -10.75 1.93 7.59
CA TYR A 162 -10.57 0.57 7.08
C TYR A 162 -9.13 0.11 6.82
N LEU A 163 -8.10 0.97 6.98
CA LEU A 163 -6.71 0.56 6.78
C LEU A 163 -6.27 -0.52 7.79
N PRO A 164 -6.46 -0.34 9.11
CA PRO A 164 -6.10 -1.37 10.08
C PRO A 164 -6.84 -2.69 9.87
N GLU A 165 -8.12 -2.62 9.49
CA GLU A 165 -8.98 -3.78 9.27
C GLU A 165 -8.48 -4.60 8.09
N PHE A 166 -8.20 -3.97 6.94
CA PHE A 166 -7.63 -4.67 5.78
C PHE A 166 -6.25 -5.25 6.07
N PHE A 167 -5.38 -4.48 6.72
CA PHE A 167 -4.05 -4.96 7.09
C PHE A 167 -4.13 -6.16 8.03
N ASP A 168 -4.91 -6.07 9.12
CA ASP A 168 -5.04 -7.14 10.11
C ASP A 168 -5.62 -8.41 9.49
N MET A 169 -6.65 -8.26 8.67
CA MET A 169 -7.31 -9.37 7.98
C MET A 169 -6.36 -10.11 7.02
N ILE A 170 -5.59 -9.38 6.20
CA ILE A 170 -4.62 -9.98 5.27
C ILE A 170 -3.44 -10.59 6.02
N ASN A 171 -2.88 -9.87 7.00
CA ASN A 171 -1.77 -10.36 7.82
C ASN A 171 -2.14 -11.65 8.57
N LYS A 172 -3.34 -11.73 9.17
CA LYS A 172 -3.81 -12.95 9.83
C LYS A 172 -4.12 -14.07 8.83
N THR A 173 -4.60 -13.75 7.64
CA THR A 173 -4.74 -14.75 6.57
C THR A 173 -3.40 -15.39 6.24
N CYS A 174 -2.35 -14.60 6.00
CA CYS A 174 -0.99 -15.11 5.74
C CYS A 174 -0.42 -15.94 6.90
N ARG A 175 -0.75 -15.62 8.15
CA ARG A 175 -0.29 -16.37 9.32
C ARG A 175 -1.00 -17.72 9.50
N ASN A 176 -2.26 -17.82 9.07
CA ASN A 176 -3.12 -18.99 9.33
C ASN A 176 -3.34 -19.87 8.09
N ARG A 177 -2.96 -19.40 6.90
CA ARG A 177 -3.13 -20.11 5.62
C ARG A 177 -1.90 -20.00 4.76
N LYS A 178 -1.79 -20.93 3.81
CA LYS A 178 -0.77 -20.87 2.77
C LYS A 178 -1.21 -19.89 1.67
N VAL A 179 -0.42 -18.85 1.46
CA VAL A 179 -0.65 -17.79 0.47
C VAL A 179 0.60 -17.64 -0.40
N ASN A 180 0.40 -17.73 -1.70
CA ASN A 180 1.43 -17.57 -2.71
C ASN A 180 1.90 -16.11 -2.80
N ASP A 181 3.12 -15.94 -3.31
CA ASP A 181 3.63 -14.63 -3.66
C ASP A 181 2.70 -13.96 -4.68
N CYS A 182 2.27 -12.75 -4.36
CA CYS A 182 1.20 -12.08 -5.09
C CYS A 182 1.28 -10.57 -4.90
N ILE A 183 0.86 -9.83 -5.94
CA ILE A 183 0.59 -8.39 -5.86
C ILE A 183 -0.88 -8.20 -6.20
N PHE A 184 -1.56 -7.36 -5.42
CA PHE A 184 -2.93 -6.93 -5.71
C PHE A 184 -3.18 -5.57 -5.08
N PHE A 185 -4.36 -5.00 -5.35
CA PHE A 185 -4.73 -3.68 -4.88
C PHE A 185 -6.04 -3.70 -4.12
N ILE A 186 -6.27 -2.68 -3.31
CA ILE A 186 -7.55 -2.44 -2.64
C ILE A 186 -7.99 -1.00 -2.94
N THR A 187 -9.21 -0.82 -3.42
CA THR A 187 -9.81 0.52 -3.53
C THR A 187 -10.22 1.04 -2.16
N ARG A 188 -10.01 2.33 -1.93
CA ARG A 188 -10.45 3.02 -0.72
C ARG A 188 -11.78 3.75 -0.90
N LYS A 189 -12.38 3.62 -2.08
CA LYS A 189 -13.69 4.18 -2.41
C LYS A 189 -14.79 3.20 -1.97
N ASP A 190 -15.93 3.73 -1.57
CA ASP A 190 -17.11 2.90 -1.23
C ASP A 190 -17.67 2.16 -2.46
N PHE A 191 -17.42 2.70 -3.66
CA PHE A 191 -17.92 2.22 -4.95
C PHE A 191 -16.79 1.53 -5.76
N PRO A 192 -17.07 0.42 -6.46
CA PRO A 192 -16.11 -0.26 -7.34
C PRO A 192 -15.64 0.67 -8.46
N ASN A 193 -14.38 0.59 -8.85
CA ASN A 193 -13.73 1.59 -9.69
C ASN A 193 -13.18 1.06 -11.01
N ILE A 194 -13.55 -0.15 -11.44
CA ILE A 194 -13.22 -0.66 -12.77
C ILE A 194 -14.36 -1.54 -13.31
N LYS A 195 -14.76 -1.32 -14.56
CA LYS A 195 -15.79 -2.11 -15.25
C LYS A 195 -15.17 -3.18 -16.15
N ILE A 196 -15.86 -4.31 -16.31
CA ILE A 196 -15.40 -5.46 -17.10
C ILE A 196 -15.20 -5.11 -18.58
N ASP A 197 -15.94 -4.11 -19.08
CA ASP A 197 -16.00 -3.69 -20.48
C ASP A 197 -15.10 -2.48 -20.81
N TYR A 198 -14.21 -2.06 -19.90
CA TYR A 198 -13.36 -0.88 -20.05
C TYR A 198 -14.11 0.44 -20.26
N THR A 199 -15.33 0.57 -19.71
CA THR A 199 -16.03 1.86 -19.63
C THR A 199 -15.80 2.54 -18.27
N GLU A 200 -16.09 3.84 -18.21
CA GLU A 200 -15.98 4.66 -17.02
C GLU A 200 -16.92 4.14 -15.90
N PRO A 201 -16.42 3.89 -14.67
CA PRO A 201 -17.24 3.33 -13.59
C PRO A 201 -18.21 4.36 -12.98
N ASP A 202 -17.87 5.64 -13.03
CA ASP A 202 -18.70 6.72 -12.48
C ASP A 202 -19.78 7.17 -13.48
N GLU A 203 -20.65 6.24 -13.88
CA GLU A 203 -21.69 6.40 -14.93
C GLU A 203 -22.56 7.64 -14.70
N HIS A 204 -22.86 7.97 -13.44
CA HIS A 204 -23.63 9.15 -13.06
C HIS A 204 -22.89 10.47 -13.36
N ILE A 205 -21.56 10.51 -13.20
CA ILE A 205 -20.75 11.70 -13.49
C ILE A 205 -20.64 11.88 -15.00
N TRP A 206 -20.34 10.81 -15.74
CA TRP A 206 -20.25 10.85 -17.20
C TRP A 206 -21.62 10.99 -17.89
N ASN A 207 -22.71 10.69 -17.18
CA ASN A 207 -24.05 10.63 -17.75
C ASN A 207 -24.12 9.66 -18.95
N SER A 208 -23.40 8.54 -18.82
CA SER A 208 -23.25 7.53 -19.87
C SER A 208 -22.86 6.21 -19.21
N GLU A 209 -23.51 5.12 -19.62
CA GLU A 209 -23.11 3.77 -19.21
C GLU A 209 -22.01 3.18 -20.12
N SER A 210 -21.73 3.84 -21.23
CA SER A 210 -20.85 3.36 -22.31
C SER A 210 -19.69 4.31 -22.61
N GLU A 211 -19.42 5.30 -21.74
CA GLU A 211 -18.28 6.18 -21.91
C GLU A 211 -16.99 5.35 -21.77
N PRO A 212 -16.13 5.26 -22.80
CA PRO A 212 -14.95 4.42 -22.74
C PRO A 212 -13.88 5.02 -21.82
N LEU A 213 -13.12 4.17 -21.15
CA LEU A 213 -11.90 4.60 -20.48
C LEU A 213 -10.94 5.24 -21.49
N LYS A 214 -10.39 6.39 -21.12
CA LYS A 214 -9.44 7.13 -21.95
C LYS A 214 -8.02 6.56 -21.84
N ASP A 215 -7.19 6.87 -22.82
CA ASP A 215 -5.75 6.58 -22.76
C ASP A 215 -5.11 7.24 -21.52
N PRO A 216 -4.11 6.61 -20.89
CA PRO A 216 -3.43 5.37 -21.33
C PRO A 216 -4.09 4.07 -20.83
N PHE A 217 -5.28 4.14 -20.24
CA PHE A 217 -5.93 3.01 -19.54
C PHE A 217 -6.74 2.09 -20.44
N LYS A 218 -7.08 2.57 -21.64
CA LYS A 218 -7.86 1.81 -22.61
C LYS A 218 -7.17 0.48 -22.95
N SER A 219 -7.93 -0.61 -22.84
CA SER A 219 -7.48 -1.97 -23.19
C SER A 219 -6.20 -2.45 -22.49
N LYS A 220 -5.82 -1.85 -21.36
CA LYS A 220 -4.69 -2.31 -20.54
C LYS A 220 -5.08 -3.49 -19.66
N THR A 221 -4.14 -4.35 -19.35
CA THR A 221 -4.32 -5.28 -18.23
C THR A 221 -4.09 -4.54 -16.90
N PHE A 222 -4.79 -4.98 -15.86
CA PHE A 222 -4.71 -4.40 -14.53
C PHE A 222 -4.45 -5.51 -13.53
N ALA A 223 -3.55 -5.30 -12.57
CA ALA A 223 -3.46 -6.15 -11.41
C ALA A 223 -4.81 -6.15 -10.67
N PRO A 224 -5.31 -7.31 -10.17
CA PRO A 224 -6.63 -7.38 -9.54
C PRO A 224 -6.80 -6.45 -8.34
N MET A 225 -8.00 -5.90 -8.25
CA MET A 225 -8.34 -4.84 -7.30
C MET A 225 -9.55 -5.25 -6.45
N PHE A 226 -9.36 -5.35 -5.15
CA PHE A 226 -10.43 -5.57 -4.19
C PHE A 226 -11.24 -4.31 -3.92
N SER A 227 -12.52 -4.48 -3.63
CA SER A 227 -13.49 -3.49 -3.18
C SER A 227 -14.44 -4.12 -2.16
N GLN A 228 -14.91 -3.34 -1.19
CA GLN A 228 -15.90 -3.79 -0.21
C GLN A 228 -17.31 -3.97 -0.82
N SER A 229 -17.52 -3.43 -2.02
CA SER A 229 -18.77 -3.55 -2.77
C SER A 229 -18.47 -3.69 -4.26
N THR A 230 -19.27 -4.48 -4.97
CA THR A 230 -19.18 -4.61 -6.43
C THR A 230 -20.58 -4.63 -7.07
N THR A 231 -20.66 -4.71 -8.40
CA THR A 231 -21.88 -5.03 -9.17
C THR A 231 -21.54 -6.02 -10.28
N ASP A 232 -22.54 -6.57 -10.96
CA ASP A 232 -22.32 -7.50 -12.09
C ASP A 232 -21.63 -6.87 -13.31
N LYS A 233 -21.49 -5.54 -13.35
CA LYS A 233 -20.76 -4.81 -14.41
C LYS A 233 -19.31 -4.51 -14.05
N HIS A 234 -18.90 -4.72 -12.79
CA HIS A 234 -17.58 -4.32 -12.29
C HIS A 234 -16.62 -5.49 -12.17
N ALA A 235 -15.34 -5.21 -12.43
CA ALA A 235 -14.27 -6.20 -12.31
C ALA A 235 -13.61 -6.19 -10.92
N ASN A 236 -14.00 -5.29 -10.00
CA ASN A 236 -13.45 -5.33 -8.65
C ASN A 236 -13.85 -6.63 -7.93
N LEU A 237 -12.87 -7.29 -7.31
CA LEU A 237 -13.07 -8.44 -6.44
C LEU A 237 -13.64 -8.01 -5.10
N LEU A 238 -14.48 -8.83 -4.48
CA LEU A 238 -15.01 -8.56 -3.16
C LEU A 238 -13.99 -8.92 -2.08
N ILE A 239 -13.79 -8.00 -1.14
CA ILE A 239 -13.09 -8.23 0.13
C ILE A 239 -14.10 -8.12 1.27
N PRO A 240 -13.97 -8.89 2.36
CA PRO A 240 -14.80 -8.67 3.54
C PRO A 240 -14.74 -7.21 3.98
N THR A 241 -15.89 -6.67 4.36
CA THR A 241 -15.96 -5.25 4.73
C THR A 241 -15.24 -5.03 6.05
N GLY A 242 -14.71 -3.82 6.27
CA GLY A 242 -14.10 -3.51 7.57
C GLY A 242 -15.12 -3.56 8.71
N ASP A 243 -16.39 -3.23 8.44
CA ASP A 243 -17.47 -3.39 9.44
C ASP A 243 -17.70 -4.87 9.79
N ASP A 244 -17.62 -5.79 8.81
CA ASP A 244 -17.70 -7.24 9.06
C ASP A 244 -16.50 -7.72 9.87
N TRP A 245 -15.30 -7.24 9.56
CA TRP A 245 -14.09 -7.58 10.32
C TRP A 245 -14.18 -7.09 11.77
N ASP A 246 -14.70 -5.89 11.99
CA ASP A 246 -14.87 -5.28 13.32
C ASP A 246 -15.84 -6.11 14.18
N ILE A 247 -16.97 -6.58 13.62
CA ILE A 247 -17.94 -7.41 14.35
C ILE A 247 -17.42 -8.83 14.63
N ILE A 248 -16.61 -9.39 13.73
CA ILE A 248 -16.05 -10.75 13.87
C ILE A 248 -14.94 -10.77 14.92
N THR A 249 -14.06 -9.77 14.89
CA THR A 249 -12.92 -9.68 15.82
C THR A 249 -13.31 -9.13 17.18
N GLN A 250 -14.39 -8.33 17.26
CA GLN A 250 -14.85 -7.68 18.49
C GLN A 250 -13.78 -6.81 19.17
N ASN A 251 -12.81 -6.32 18.40
CA ASN A 251 -11.70 -5.51 18.91
C ASN A 251 -12.14 -4.13 19.42
N TYR A 252 -13.31 -3.65 18.98
CA TYR A 252 -13.87 -2.37 19.41
C TYR A 252 -15.07 -2.57 20.33
N GLU A 253 -15.11 -1.77 21.40
CA GLU A 253 -16.15 -1.84 22.43
C GLU A 253 -17.59 -1.74 21.88
N GLU A 254 -17.79 -0.96 20.81
CA GLU A 254 -19.09 -0.76 20.16
C GLU A 254 -19.63 -2.00 19.42
N TYR A 255 -18.79 -3.02 19.21
CA TYR A 255 -19.13 -4.28 18.54
C TYR A 255 -19.08 -5.51 19.45
N LYS A 256 -18.69 -5.35 20.73
CA LYS A 256 -18.69 -6.43 21.71
C LYS A 256 -20.11 -6.85 22.08
N MET A 257 -20.35 -8.15 22.06
CA MET A 257 -21.66 -8.73 22.42
C MET A 257 -21.90 -8.82 23.92
N ASP A 258 -20.84 -8.84 24.73
CA ASP A 258 -20.96 -9.01 26.19
C ASP A 258 -21.77 -7.87 26.85
N ASN A 259 -21.85 -6.71 26.19
CA ASN A 259 -22.62 -5.55 26.63
C ASN A 259 -24.06 -5.55 26.10
N LEU A 260 -24.45 -6.52 25.26
CA LEU A 260 -25.73 -6.56 24.54
C LEU A 260 -26.62 -7.68 25.08
N THR A 261 -27.74 -7.32 25.72
CA THR A 261 -28.81 -8.27 26.01
C THR A 261 -29.77 -8.35 24.83
N ILE A 262 -29.73 -9.48 24.11
CA ILE A 262 -30.65 -9.75 23.01
C ILE A 262 -31.93 -10.40 23.57
N PRO A 263 -33.11 -9.77 23.44
CA PRO A 263 -34.36 -10.36 23.91
C PRO A 263 -34.73 -11.60 23.09
N LYS A 264 -35.44 -12.54 23.72
CA LYS A 264 -36.04 -13.69 23.05
C LYS A 264 -37.01 -13.20 21.97
N TRP A 265 -37.21 -14.01 20.93
CA TRP A 265 -38.05 -13.64 19.79
C TRP A 265 -39.46 -13.23 20.23
N GLU A 266 -40.03 -13.94 21.19
CA GLU A 266 -41.39 -13.74 21.69
C GLU A 266 -41.55 -12.40 22.43
N ASP A 267 -40.48 -11.90 23.03
CA ASP A 267 -40.45 -10.63 23.79
C ASP A 267 -40.20 -9.41 22.89
N ARG A 268 -39.92 -9.63 21.60
CA ARG A 268 -39.60 -8.55 20.65
C ARG A 268 -40.85 -7.90 20.07
N ILE A 269 -40.72 -6.60 19.81
CA ILE A 269 -41.74 -5.76 19.19
C ILE A 269 -41.95 -6.21 17.72
N SER A 270 -43.19 -6.60 17.41
CA SER A 270 -43.64 -6.97 16.05
C SER A 270 -43.83 -5.74 15.15
N LYS A 271 -42.75 -4.99 14.91
CA LYS A 271 -42.68 -3.84 14.00
C LYS A 271 -41.36 -3.85 13.26
N VAL A 272 -41.31 -3.17 12.11
CA VAL A 272 -40.07 -2.91 11.38
C VAL A 272 -39.41 -1.66 11.91
N ILE A 273 -38.13 -1.77 12.32
CA ILE A 273 -37.30 -0.61 12.69
C ILE A 273 -36.21 -0.37 11.65
N TRP A 274 -36.00 0.90 11.28
CA TRP A 274 -34.80 1.30 10.56
C TRP A 274 -34.41 2.74 10.83
N ARG A 275 -33.12 2.99 11.07
CA ARG A 275 -32.53 4.33 11.17
C ARG A 275 -31.25 4.39 10.34
N GLY A 276 -31.11 5.47 9.57
CA GLY A 276 -29.92 5.71 8.75
C GLY A 276 -29.78 7.15 8.30
N MET A 277 -28.67 7.46 7.63
CA MET A 277 -28.47 8.73 6.94
C MET A 277 -29.10 8.66 5.54
N GLY A 278 -29.50 9.81 4.99
CA GLY A 278 -29.95 9.96 3.59
C GLY A 278 -28.83 9.83 2.54
N THR A 279 -27.95 8.84 2.69
CA THR A 279 -26.93 8.45 1.70
C THR A 279 -27.57 7.82 0.47
N GLY A 280 -26.81 7.68 -0.62
CA GLY A 280 -27.30 7.22 -1.92
C GLY A 280 -27.32 8.32 -2.97
N CYS A 281 -27.45 7.92 -4.24
CA CYS A 281 -27.28 8.85 -5.36
C CYS A 281 -28.39 9.89 -5.50
N GLY A 282 -29.64 9.52 -5.24
CA GLY A 282 -30.77 10.43 -5.34
C GLY A 282 -30.89 11.41 -4.18
N ASN A 283 -31.57 12.53 -4.45
CA ASN A 283 -31.95 13.54 -3.46
C ASN A 283 -33.48 13.58 -3.21
N THR A 284 -34.24 12.71 -3.89
CA THR A 284 -35.71 12.65 -3.85
C THR A 284 -36.21 11.23 -3.52
N PRO A 285 -37.48 11.05 -3.14
CA PRO A 285 -38.07 9.71 -2.92
C PRO A 285 -38.00 8.80 -4.15
N GLU A 286 -38.10 9.36 -5.35
CA GLU A 286 -38.08 8.59 -6.61
C GLU A 286 -36.69 8.05 -6.92
N THR A 287 -35.65 8.72 -6.41
CA THR A 287 -34.25 8.43 -6.74
C THR A 287 -33.43 7.91 -5.55
N ASN A 288 -34.00 7.92 -4.34
CA ASN A 288 -33.35 7.47 -3.11
C ASN A 288 -34.32 6.66 -2.23
N PRO A 289 -34.12 5.34 -2.12
CA PRO A 289 -35.02 4.47 -1.37
C PRO A 289 -35.07 4.81 0.13
N ARG A 290 -34.00 5.41 0.70
CA ARG A 290 -33.99 5.83 2.12
C ARG A 290 -34.88 7.04 2.38
N ILE A 291 -34.98 7.96 1.42
CA ILE A 291 -35.92 9.08 1.50
C ILE A 291 -37.34 8.54 1.29
N LYS A 292 -37.54 7.65 0.32
CA LYS A 292 -38.83 7.01 0.03
C LYS A 292 -39.41 6.29 1.23
N VAL A 293 -38.65 5.43 1.90
CA VAL A 293 -39.14 4.69 3.07
C VAL A 293 -39.50 5.61 4.24
N THR A 294 -38.83 6.75 4.36
CA THR A 294 -39.15 7.75 5.39
C THR A 294 -40.53 8.37 5.11
N MET A 295 -40.81 8.73 3.85
CA MET A 295 -42.11 9.28 3.46
C MET A 295 -43.22 8.24 3.53
N MET A 296 -42.96 6.99 3.12
CA MET A 296 -43.91 5.88 3.29
C MET A 296 -44.28 5.68 4.76
N THR A 297 -43.29 5.77 5.67
CA THR A 297 -43.53 5.69 7.12
C THR A 297 -44.44 6.82 7.61
N GLN A 298 -44.21 8.06 7.13
CA GLN A 298 -45.07 9.19 7.48
C GLN A 298 -46.51 9.00 6.96
N GLU A 299 -46.67 8.52 5.74
CA GLU A 299 -47.98 8.27 5.12
C GLU A 299 -48.75 7.17 5.89
N LEU A 300 -48.10 6.07 6.24
CA LEU A 300 -48.71 5.00 7.04
C LEU A 300 -49.14 5.50 8.42
N LYS A 301 -48.30 6.28 9.10
CA LYS A 301 -48.65 6.88 10.40
C LYS A 301 -49.86 7.81 10.30
N GLN A 302 -50.00 8.58 9.22
CA GLN A 302 -51.19 9.41 8.98
C GLN A 302 -52.47 8.59 8.81
N LYS A 303 -52.36 7.36 8.30
CA LYS A 303 -53.47 6.39 8.17
C LYS A 303 -53.72 5.59 9.47
N GLY A 304 -53.02 5.90 10.56
CA GLY A 304 -53.11 5.15 11.82
C GLY A 304 -52.40 3.79 11.82
N ILE A 305 -51.53 3.55 10.83
CA ILE A 305 -50.76 2.31 10.70
C ILE A 305 -49.36 2.52 11.30
N ASP A 306 -48.99 1.68 12.28
CA ASP A 306 -47.77 1.87 13.08
C ASP A 306 -46.86 0.62 13.12
N TYR A 307 -46.95 -0.26 12.12
CA TYR A 307 -46.04 -1.42 12.01
C TYR A 307 -44.70 -1.10 11.32
N LEU A 308 -44.57 0.06 10.68
CA LEU A 308 -43.33 0.54 10.06
C LEU A 308 -42.82 1.76 10.83
N ASP A 309 -41.67 1.61 11.47
CA ASP A 309 -40.93 2.70 12.10
C ASP A 309 -39.56 2.83 11.44
N ALA A 310 -39.54 3.34 10.20
CA ALA A 310 -38.32 3.53 9.42
C ALA A 310 -38.12 4.99 9.04
N GLY A 311 -36.89 5.48 9.09
CA GLY A 311 -36.61 6.77 8.48
C GLY A 311 -35.20 7.28 8.64
N ILE A 312 -34.87 8.26 7.81
CA ILE A 312 -33.59 8.94 7.90
C ILE A 312 -33.56 9.90 9.09
N VAL A 313 -32.45 9.89 9.82
CA VAL A 313 -32.24 10.78 10.97
C VAL A 313 -31.67 12.14 10.56
N ASN A 314 -31.00 12.19 9.41
CA ASN A 314 -30.44 13.41 8.83
C ASN A 314 -30.06 13.19 7.35
N LEU A 315 -29.87 14.29 6.63
CA LEU A 315 -29.42 14.34 5.24
C LEU A 315 -27.90 14.48 5.12
N THR A 316 -27.33 13.93 4.05
CA THR A 316 -25.91 14.14 3.72
C THR A 316 -25.73 15.48 3.01
N LYS A 317 -24.65 16.20 3.33
CA LYS A 317 -24.31 17.49 2.68
C LYS A 317 -23.41 17.34 1.43
N ARG A 318 -23.22 16.10 0.97
CA ARG A 318 -22.36 15.77 -0.17
C ARG A 318 -23.02 16.22 -1.47
N ASP A 319 -22.22 16.74 -2.38
CA ASP A 319 -22.68 17.14 -3.70
C ASP A 319 -22.89 15.88 -4.55
N LYS A 320 -23.92 15.90 -5.38
CA LYS A 320 -24.29 14.78 -6.22
C LYS A 320 -24.51 15.24 -7.65
N LYS A 321 -24.19 14.35 -8.58
CA LYS A 321 -24.62 14.43 -9.97
C LYS A 321 -25.17 13.05 -10.31
N ILE A 322 -26.42 12.99 -10.77
CA ILE A 322 -27.09 11.71 -11.06
C ILE A 322 -27.25 11.50 -12.55
N PHE A 323 -27.26 10.24 -12.99
CA PHE A 323 -27.59 9.88 -14.36
C PHE A 323 -28.96 10.45 -14.76
N GLY A 324 -29.06 10.98 -15.98
CA GLY A 324 -30.23 11.70 -16.49
C GLY A 324 -30.32 13.17 -16.04
N ASN A 325 -29.63 13.57 -14.96
CA ASN A 325 -29.54 14.97 -14.53
C ASN A 325 -28.18 15.56 -14.91
N THR A 326 -28.21 16.61 -15.73
CA THR A 326 -26.97 17.23 -16.21
C THR A 326 -26.31 18.16 -15.18
N TYR A 327 -27.03 18.55 -14.12
CA TYR A 327 -26.55 19.51 -13.13
C TYR A 327 -25.99 18.87 -11.86
N VAL A 328 -24.97 19.50 -11.29
CA VAL A 328 -24.50 19.23 -9.92
C VAL A 328 -25.49 19.82 -8.93
N GLU A 329 -25.87 19.04 -7.93
CA GLU A 329 -26.85 19.43 -6.92
C GLU A 329 -26.33 19.10 -5.52
N PHE A 330 -26.54 20.02 -4.58
CA PHE A 330 -26.42 19.70 -3.16
C PHE A 330 -27.80 19.34 -2.62
N GLN A 331 -27.85 18.43 -1.65
CA GLN A 331 -29.09 18.06 -1.01
C GLN A 331 -29.73 19.28 -0.32
N LYS A 332 -31.01 19.54 -0.61
CA LYS A 332 -31.88 20.46 0.13
C LYS A 332 -32.91 19.66 0.92
N ASN A 333 -33.55 20.27 1.89
CA ASN A 333 -34.68 19.67 2.60
C ASN A 333 -35.76 19.26 1.59
N THR A 334 -36.17 18.00 1.65
CA THR A 334 -37.26 17.46 0.83
C THR A 334 -38.59 17.96 1.39
N THR A 335 -39.42 18.58 0.56
CA THR A 335 -40.75 19.07 0.97
C THR A 335 -41.59 17.92 1.52
N GLY A 336 -42.22 18.12 2.68
CA GLY A 336 -43.06 17.11 3.35
C GLY A 336 -42.30 16.03 4.13
N LEU A 337 -40.98 15.96 3.99
CA LEU A 337 -40.15 15.01 4.73
C LEU A 337 -39.94 15.47 6.18
N THR A 338 -40.25 14.60 7.13
CA THR A 338 -39.92 14.77 8.55
C THR A 338 -38.88 13.72 8.94
N PHE A 339 -37.77 14.15 9.54
CA PHE A 339 -36.73 13.22 9.98
C PHE A 339 -37.22 12.34 11.11
N ALA A 340 -36.85 11.06 11.06
CA ALA A 340 -37.06 10.16 12.17
C ALA A 340 -36.13 10.54 13.34
N SER A 341 -36.62 10.39 14.57
CA SER A 341 -35.79 10.55 15.76
C SER A 341 -34.68 9.51 15.79
N TYR A 342 -33.49 9.89 16.26
CA TYR A 342 -32.42 8.93 16.52
C TYR A 342 -32.89 7.88 17.54
N VAL A 343 -32.61 6.61 17.25
CA VAL A 343 -32.88 5.49 18.17
C VAL A 343 -31.55 4.78 18.39
N ASP A 344 -31.16 4.66 19.64
CA ASP A 344 -29.96 3.95 20.04
C ASP A 344 -30.02 2.46 19.65
N ARG A 345 -28.86 1.86 19.36
CA ARG A 345 -28.76 0.47 18.87
C ARG A 345 -29.37 -0.54 19.85
N PHE A 346 -29.17 -0.36 21.15
CA PHE A 346 -29.70 -1.23 22.20
C PHE A 346 -31.22 -1.18 22.29
N LYS A 347 -31.83 -0.08 21.83
CA LYS A 347 -33.30 0.02 21.69
C LYS A 347 -33.81 -0.57 20.38
N GLN A 348 -33.05 -0.43 19.29
CA GLN A 348 -33.44 -1.03 18.00
C GLN A 348 -33.47 -2.55 18.05
N ILE A 349 -32.63 -3.21 18.87
CA ILE A 349 -32.57 -4.68 18.98
C ILE A 349 -33.85 -5.30 19.57
N GLN A 350 -34.71 -4.49 20.18
CA GLN A 350 -35.98 -4.93 20.74
C GLN A 350 -37.03 -5.27 19.67
N TYR A 351 -36.75 -5.02 18.39
CA TYR A 351 -37.67 -5.25 17.28
C TYR A 351 -37.38 -6.59 16.58
N LYS A 352 -38.43 -7.22 16.05
CA LYS A 352 -38.32 -8.46 15.26
C LYS A 352 -37.73 -8.22 13.86
N PHE A 353 -38.12 -7.10 13.24
CA PHE A 353 -37.89 -6.86 11.82
C PHE A 353 -37.04 -5.61 11.59
N THR A 354 -36.17 -5.64 10.59
CA THR A 354 -35.40 -4.45 10.16
C THR A 354 -35.17 -4.46 8.66
N LEU A 355 -34.92 -3.28 8.08
CA LEU A 355 -34.62 -3.13 6.67
C LEU A 355 -33.09 -3.13 6.42
N ASN A 356 -32.67 -3.78 5.35
CA ASN A 356 -31.37 -3.52 4.74
C ASN A 356 -31.59 -2.72 3.45
N ILE A 357 -31.05 -1.50 3.38
CA ILE A 357 -31.26 -0.57 2.27
C ILE A 357 -29.91 -0.02 1.81
N GLU A 358 -29.61 -0.11 0.52
CA GLU A 358 -28.38 0.42 -0.08
C GLU A 358 -28.17 1.91 0.24
N GLY A 359 -26.90 2.32 0.28
CA GLY A 359 -26.48 3.70 0.46
C GLY A 359 -25.83 4.23 -0.81
N ASN A 360 -24.62 4.78 -0.69
CA ASN A 360 -23.81 5.16 -1.85
C ASN A 360 -23.37 3.93 -2.67
N SER A 361 -23.21 2.80 -1.97
CA SER A 361 -23.00 1.45 -2.46
C SER A 361 -23.71 0.49 -1.49
N SER A 362 -23.27 -0.77 -1.38
CA SER A 362 -23.81 -1.72 -0.41
C SER A 362 -23.83 -1.18 1.03
N ALA A 363 -24.82 -1.60 1.82
CA ALA A 363 -24.87 -1.25 3.23
C ALA A 363 -24.05 -2.24 4.07
N TYR A 364 -22.87 -1.82 4.53
CA TYR A 364 -21.95 -2.67 5.30
C TYR A 364 -22.48 -3.14 6.67
N ARG A 365 -23.66 -2.67 7.09
CA ARG A 365 -24.35 -3.18 8.28
C ARG A 365 -24.95 -4.58 8.08
N TYR A 366 -25.06 -5.08 6.85
CA TYR A 366 -25.89 -6.24 6.51
C TYR A 366 -25.51 -7.49 7.33
N GLY A 367 -24.22 -7.84 7.40
CA GLY A 367 -23.74 -8.97 8.19
C GLY A 367 -24.12 -8.87 9.68
N SER A 368 -24.02 -7.66 10.25
CA SER A 368 -24.37 -7.41 11.65
C SER A 368 -25.87 -7.59 11.95
N LEU A 369 -26.76 -7.44 10.95
CA LEU A 369 -28.20 -7.61 11.16
C LEU A 369 -28.54 -9.08 11.47
N PHE A 370 -27.87 -10.02 10.81
CA PHE A 370 -28.03 -11.45 11.06
C PHE A 370 -27.53 -11.85 12.45
N ARG A 371 -26.36 -11.36 12.85
CA ARG A 371 -25.79 -11.57 14.20
C ARG A 371 -26.73 -11.15 15.33
N LEU A 372 -27.52 -10.09 15.12
CA LEU A 372 -28.46 -9.55 16.11
C LEU A 372 -29.82 -10.28 16.12
N GLY A 373 -30.00 -11.28 15.25
CA GLY A 373 -31.22 -12.08 15.18
C GLY A 373 -32.43 -11.28 14.73
N TYR A 374 -32.30 -10.44 13.71
CA TYR A 374 -33.45 -9.85 13.05
C TYR A 374 -33.97 -10.79 11.95
N CYS A 375 -35.27 -10.80 11.73
CA CYS A 375 -35.81 -11.15 10.41
C CYS A 375 -35.59 -9.96 9.48
N VAL A 376 -34.57 -10.04 8.62
CA VAL A 376 -34.14 -8.93 7.75
C VAL A 376 -35.03 -8.87 6.52
N LEU A 377 -35.61 -7.70 6.25
CA LEU A 377 -36.24 -7.36 4.98
C LEU A 377 -35.18 -6.69 4.10
N ASN A 378 -34.64 -7.43 3.13
CA ASN A 378 -33.57 -6.95 2.27
C ASN A 378 -34.15 -6.28 1.02
N VAL A 379 -33.90 -4.98 0.87
CA VAL A 379 -34.24 -4.24 -0.34
C VAL A 379 -33.25 -4.61 -1.43
N GLU A 380 -33.74 -5.12 -2.55
CA GLU A 380 -32.96 -5.49 -3.72
C GLU A 380 -32.02 -4.36 -4.11
N SER A 381 -30.77 -4.70 -4.41
CA SER A 381 -29.72 -3.76 -4.77
C SER A 381 -28.89 -4.35 -5.89
N LYS A 382 -28.39 -3.49 -6.79
CA LYS A 382 -27.36 -3.89 -7.77
C LYS A 382 -25.98 -4.07 -7.13
N TYR A 383 -25.80 -3.51 -5.93
CA TYR A 383 -24.56 -3.61 -5.16
C TYR A 383 -24.56 -4.90 -4.35
N LYS A 384 -23.40 -5.54 -4.29
CA LYS A 384 -23.20 -6.78 -3.54
C LYS A 384 -22.03 -6.64 -2.58
N VAL A 385 -22.14 -7.25 -1.40
CA VAL A 385 -21.01 -7.58 -0.51
C VAL A 385 -20.61 -9.06 -0.64
N TRP A 386 -19.43 -9.40 -0.12
CA TRP A 386 -18.72 -10.66 -0.34
C TRP A 386 -19.49 -11.95 -0.01
N PHE A 387 -20.37 -11.93 1.00
CA PHE A 387 -21.11 -13.12 1.44
C PHE A 387 -22.46 -13.33 0.75
N GLU A 388 -22.96 -12.35 -0.02
CA GLU A 388 -24.33 -12.40 -0.55
C GLU A 388 -24.59 -13.57 -1.50
N GLN A 389 -23.55 -14.09 -2.14
CA GLN A 389 -23.64 -15.25 -3.04
C GLN A 389 -24.12 -16.54 -2.34
N TRP A 390 -24.05 -16.61 -1.01
CA TRP A 390 -24.53 -17.76 -0.23
C TRP A 390 -25.88 -17.49 0.47
N LEU A 391 -26.44 -16.30 0.32
CA LEU A 391 -27.76 -15.98 0.87
C LEU A 391 -28.87 -16.49 -0.04
N GLU A 392 -30.00 -16.83 0.59
CA GLU A 392 -31.17 -17.37 -0.10
C GLU A 392 -32.44 -16.66 0.40
N PRO A 393 -33.29 -16.16 -0.52
CA PRO A 393 -34.52 -15.48 -0.15
C PRO A 393 -35.50 -16.45 0.54
N TYR A 394 -36.21 -15.96 1.55
CA TYR A 394 -37.11 -16.71 2.44
C TYR A 394 -36.47 -17.82 3.28
N ILE A 395 -35.19 -18.10 3.11
CA ILE A 395 -34.40 -18.93 4.03
C ILE A 395 -33.65 -18.05 5.02
N HIS A 396 -32.95 -17.04 4.53
CA HIS A 396 -32.08 -16.17 5.34
C HIS A 396 -32.65 -14.74 5.52
N TYR A 397 -33.47 -14.26 4.58
CA TYR A 397 -34.05 -12.91 4.61
C TYR A 397 -35.36 -12.85 3.81
N VAL A 398 -36.16 -11.79 3.99
CA VAL A 398 -37.36 -11.53 3.17
C VAL A 398 -37.00 -10.52 2.07
N PRO A 399 -37.15 -10.86 0.78
CA PRO A 399 -36.83 -9.93 -0.31
C PRO A 399 -37.88 -8.83 -0.47
N VAL A 400 -37.43 -7.61 -0.74
CA VAL A 400 -38.24 -6.42 -1.08
C VAL A 400 -37.70 -5.85 -2.38
N LYS A 401 -38.57 -5.42 -3.30
CA LYS A 401 -38.16 -4.80 -4.57
C LYS A 401 -37.36 -3.52 -4.35
N HIS A 402 -36.43 -3.22 -5.27
CA HIS A 402 -35.57 -2.03 -5.22
C HIS A 402 -36.38 -0.73 -5.07
N ASP A 403 -37.54 -0.65 -5.75
CA ASP A 403 -38.42 0.51 -5.72
C ASP A 403 -39.35 0.57 -4.50
N LEU A 404 -39.28 -0.38 -3.57
CA LEU A 404 -40.13 -0.50 -2.37
C LEU A 404 -41.63 -0.69 -2.65
N SER A 405 -42.03 -0.99 -3.90
CA SER A 405 -43.44 -1.11 -4.28
C SER A 405 -44.19 -2.21 -3.54
N ASP A 406 -43.50 -3.27 -3.12
CA ASP A 406 -44.04 -4.41 -2.37
C ASP A 406 -43.72 -4.35 -0.86
N LEU A 407 -43.08 -3.29 -0.37
CA LEU A 407 -42.63 -3.21 1.03
C LEU A 407 -43.78 -3.45 2.02
N VAL A 408 -44.93 -2.80 1.81
CA VAL A 408 -46.09 -2.93 2.70
C VAL A 408 -46.60 -4.38 2.74
N GLU A 409 -46.76 -5.01 1.57
CA GLU A 409 -47.15 -6.42 1.44
C GLU A 409 -46.17 -7.34 2.17
N LYS A 410 -44.86 -7.11 2.04
CA LYS A 410 -43.85 -7.93 2.72
C LYS A 410 -43.89 -7.78 4.23
N ILE A 411 -44.19 -6.57 4.75
CA ILE A 411 -44.35 -6.35 6.19
C ILE A 411 -45.59 -7.08 6.69
N GLU A 412 -46.72 -6.97 6.01
CA GLU A 412 -47.97 -7.66 6.36
C GLU A 412 -47.81 -9.18 6.33
N TRP A 413 -47.05 -9.70 5.36
CA TRP A 413 -46.67 -11.10 5.32
C TRP A 413 -45.86 -11.50 6.55
N CYS A 414 -44.86 -10.71 6.95
CA CYS A 414 -44.06 -10.99 8.14
C CYS A 414 -44.92 -11.02 9.41
N LEU A 415 -45.81 -10.06 9.57
CA LEU A 415 -46.72 -9.97 10.72
C LEU A 415 -47.69 -11.17 10.79
N SER A 416 -48.09 -11.70 9.63
CA SER A 416 -49.01 -12.84 9.53
C SER A 416 -48.30 -14.20 9.59
N ASN A 417 -46.96 -14.23 9.54
CA ASN A 417 -46.15 -15.47 9.47
C ASN A 417 -45.01 -15.44 10.51
N ASP A 418 -45.32 -15.09 11.76
CA ASP A 418 -44.31 -14.88 12.83
C ASP A 418 -43.37 -16.09 13.01
N ASP A 419 -43.90 -17.32 13.00
CA ASP A 419 -43.09 -18.54 13.14
C ASP A 419 -42.10 -18.73 11.97
N LYS A 420 -42.51 -18.38 10.75
CA LYS A 420 -41.61 -18.44 9.59
C LYS A 420 -40.53 -17.37 9.71
N CYS A 421 -40.89 -16.16 10.15
CA CYS A 421 -39.93 -15.09 10.38
C CYS A 421 -38.95 -15.40 11.51
N LYS A 422 -39.39 -16.08 12.56
CA LYS A 422 -38.52 -16.62 13.60
C LYS A 422 -37.50 -17.58 12.99
N LYS A 423 -37.97 -18.53 12.15
CA LYS A 423 -37.07 -19.47 11.49
C LYS A 423 -36.08 -18.80 10.54
N ILE A 424 -36.52 -17.78 9.79
CA ILE A 424 -35.64 -16.94 8.95
C ILE A 424 -34.56 -16.26 9.80
N SER A 425 -34.94 -15.70 10.95
CA SER A 425 -34.00 -15.07 11.89
C SER A 425 -32.98 -16.06 12.44
N GLU A 426 -33.42 -17.25 12.85
CA GLU A 426 -32.55 -18.33 13.34
C GLU A 426 -31.55 -18.78 12.26
N ASN A 427 -32.03 -19.02 11.03
CA ASN A 427 -31.19 -19.36 9.89
C ASN A 427 -30.19 -18.23 9.57
N GLY A 428 -30.57 -16.96 9.74
CA GLY A 428 -29.66 -15.82 9.62
C GLY A 428 -28.52 -15.87 10.62
N ILE A 429 -28.80 -16.20 11.89
CA ILE A 429 -27.76 -16.37 12.92
C ILE A 429 -26.84 -17.54 12.55
N GLU A 430 -27.39 -18.68 12.12
CA GLU A 430 -26.61 -19.83 11.66
C GLU A 430 -25.72 -19.47 10.46
N PHE A 431 -26.26 -18.72 9.49
CA PHE A 431 -25.51 -18.20 8.35
C PHE A 431 -24.34 -17.32 8.79
N PHE A 432 -24.59 -16.37 9.72
CA PHE A 432 -23.53 -15.51 10.27
C PHE A 432 -22.42 -16.35 10.90
N ASN A 433 -22.76 -17.31 11.76
CA ASN A 433 -21.78 -18.16 12.42
C ASN A 433 -20.99 -19.02 11.43
N LYS A 434 -21.62 -19.46 10.33
CA LYS A 434 -20.99 -20.29 9.30
C LYS A 434 -20.02 -19.52 8.40
N TYR A 435 -20.41 -18.34 7.92
CA TYR A 435 -19.67 -17.61 6.89
C TYR A 435 -18.94 -16.38 7.41
N LEU A 436 -19.49 -15.67 8.40
CA LEU A 436 -18.89 -14.47 9.00
C LEU A 436 -18.11 -14.84 10.26
N ASN A 437 -17.03 -15.60 10.07
CA ASN A 437 -16.05 -15.92 11.12
C ASN A 437 -14.63 -15.86 10.56
N GLN A 438 -13.63 -15.87 11.44
CA GLN A 438 -12.23 -15.69 11.06
C GLN A 438 -11.72 -16.82 10.15
N GLU A 439 -12.03 -18.08 10.46
CA GLU A 439 -11.56 -19.23 9.68
C GLU A 439 -12.08 -19.19 8.23
N PHE A 440 -13.38 -18.90 8.05
CA PHE A 440 -13.96 -18.78 6.71
C PHE A 440 -13.34 -17.61 5.93
N ILE A 441 -13.11 -16.46 6.58
CA ILE A 441 -12.44 -15.31 5.94
C ILE A 441 -11.02 -15.66 5.49
N TYR A 442 -10.27 -16.39 6.32
CA TYR A 442 -8.92 -16.83 5.94
C TYR A 442 -8.94 -17.76 4.73
N ASP A 443 -9.89 -18.70 4.68
CA ASP A 443 -10.08 -19.57 3.52
C ASP A 443 -10.46 -18.75 2.28
N TYR A 444 -11.44 -17.87 2.40
CA TYR A 444 -11.93 -17.02 1.31
C TYR A 444 -10.81 -16.15 0.70
N LEU A 445 -10.05 -15.45 1.55
CA LEU A 445 -8.98 -14.57 1.09
C LEU A 445 -7.78 -15.34 0.57
N SER A 446 -7.33 -16.40 1.26
CA SER A 446 -6.21 -17.20 0.77
C SER A 446 -6.52 -17.83 -0.59
N ASN A 447 -7.75 -18.35 -0.79
CA ASN A 447 -8.19 -18.86 -2.09
C ASN A 447 -8.20 -17.76 -3.16
N THR A 448 -8.80 -16.60 -2.88
CA THR A 448 -8.84 -15.50 -3.86
C THR A 448 -7.43 -15.02 -4.21
N ILE A 449 -6.56 -14.81 -3.22
CA ILE A 449 -5.18 -14.33 -3.44
C ILE A 449 -4.37 -15.37 -4.21
N ASN A 450 -4.49 -16.64 -3.88
CA ASN A 450 -3.82 -17.71 -4.63
C ASN A 450 -4.32 -17.78 -6.08
N HIS A 451 -5.61 -17.51 -6.31
CA HIS A 451 -6.17 -17.38 -7.65
C HIS A 451 -5.55 -16.19 -8.41
N ILE A 452 -5.43 -15.02 -7.77
CA ILE A 452 -4.75 -13.87 -8.39
C ILE A 452 -3.31 -14.25 -8.76
N ALA A 453 -2.60 -14.91 -7.86
CA ALA A 453 -1.19 -15.28 -8.05
C ALA A 453 -0.97 -16.12 -9.32
N ILE A 454 -1.87 -17.05 -9.67
CA ILE A 454 -1.74 -17.88 -10.88
C ILE A 454 -2.04 -17.13 -12.18
N LYS A 455 -2.70 -15.96 -12.12
CA LYS A 455 -2.94 -15.10 -13.29
C LYS A 455 -1.68 -14.33 -13.72
N TYR A 456 -0.66 -14.24 -12.87
CA TYR A 456 0.62 -13.65 -13.21
C TYR A 456 1.48 -14.58 -14.08
N ASN A 457 2.15 -13.97 -15.05
CA ASN A 457 3.28 -14.56 -15.75
C ASN A 457 4.53 -14.51 -14.86
N ASP A 458 5.62 -15.17 -15.29
CA ASP A 458 6.92 -14.99 -14.65
C ASP A 458 7.29 -13.50 -14.66
N MET A 459 7.34 -12.90 -13.47
CA MET A 459 7.59 -11.47 -13.33
C MET A 459 9.09 -11.14 -13.27
N LYS A 460 9.94 -12.17 -13.12
CA LYS A 460 11.38 -12.03 -13.34
C LYS A 460 11.65 -11.80 -14.84
N PRO A 461 12.59 -10.93 -15.21
CA PRO A 461 12.87 -10.65 -16.62
C PRO A 461 13.27 -11.91 -17.38
N LYS A 462 12.49 -12.27 -18.40
CA LYS A 462 12.64 -13.53 -19.18
C LYS A 462 13.90 -13.57 -20.06
N TYR A 463 14.47 -12.40 -20.40
CA TYR A 463 15.65 -12.27 -21.25
C TYR A 463 16.67 -11.32 -20.65
N MET A 464 17.34 -11.74 -19.57
CA MET A 464 18.44 -10.95 -19.01
C MET A 464 19.57 -10.75 -20.01
N LYS A 465 19.84 -11.68 -20.94
CA LYS A 465 21.01 -11.62 -21.82
C LYS A 465 21.08 -10.40 -22.74
N GLU A 466 19.99 -10.02 -23.42
CA GLU A 466 19.99 -8.84 -24.31
C GLU A 466 20.04 -7.52 -23.50
N TYR A 467 19.41 -7.49 -22.32
CA TYR A 467 19.50 -6.36 -21.39
C TYR A 467 20.88 -6.27 -20.71
N ILE A 468 21.53 -7.40 -20.46
CA ILE A 468 22.93 -7.49 -20.00
C ILE A 468 23.83 -6.92 -21.08
N GLU A 469 23.71 -7.35 -22.33
CA GLU A 469 24.52 -6.84 -23.43
C GLU A 469 24.31 -5.33 -23.65
N LYS A 470 23.06 -4.85 -23.67
CA LYS A 470 22.73 -3.41 -23.78
C LYS A 470 23.18 -2.59 -22.57
N GLY A 471 22.86 -3.01 -21.34
CA GLY A 471 23.25 -2.30 -20.12
C GLY A 471 24.76 -2.26 -19.90
N MET A 472 25.45 -3.38 -20.15
CA MET A 472 26.92 -3.43 -20.11
C MET A 472 27.55 -2.59 -21.23
N SER A 473 26.91 -2.46 -22.40
CA SER A 473 27.38 -1.54 -23.46
C SER A 473 27.33 -0.07 -23.02
N VAL A 474 26.39 0.29 -22.15
CA VAL A 474 26.29 1.64 -21.60
C VAL A 474 27.39 1.89 -20.57
N TYR A 475 27.66 0.94 -19.67
CA TYR A 475 28.78 1.08 -18.74
C TYR A 475 30.15 1.12 -19.44
N LYS A 476 30.33 0.37 -20.54
CA LYS A 476 31.55 0.44 -21.37
C LYS A 476 31.77 1.81 -22.03
N LYS A 477 30.75 2.68 -22.12
CA LYS A 477 30.91 4.07 -22.61
C LYS A 477 31.40 5.05 -21.54
N TYR A 478 31.32 4.67 -20.27
CA TYR A 478 31.82 5.46 -19.16
C TYR A 478 33.22 4.97 -18.78
N ASP A 479 34.23 5.54 -19.42
CA ASP A 479 35.62 5.39 -18.98
C ASP A 479 36.05 6.68 -18.28
N CYS A 480 36.50 6.55 -17.04
CA CYS A 480 37.07 7.65 -16.29
C CYS A 480 38.57 7.49 -16.21
N SER A 481 39.29 8.53 -16.60
CA SER A 481 40.69 8.65 -16.31
C SER A 481 40.91 8.92 -14.82
N PHE A 482 41.96 8.32 -14.27
CA PHE A 482 42.47 8.66 -12.95
C PHE A 482 43.61 9.65 -13.07
N ASP A 483 43.50 10.78 -12.38
CA ASP A 483 44.60 11.72 -12.25
C ASP A 483 45.57 11.27 -11.14
N ILE A 484 46.87 11.43 -11.37
CA ILE A 484 47.90 11.11 -10.37
C ILE A 484 48.14 12.30 -9.45
N ILE A 485 47.95 12.11 -8.14
CA ILE A 485 48.33 13.11 -7.14
C ILE A 485 49.84 13.05 -6.94
N LYS A 486 50.55 14.07 -7.43
CA LYS A 486 52.01 14.16 -7.34
C LYS A 486 52.51 14.77 -6.03
N ASN A 487 51.77 15.74 -5.48
CA ASN A 487 52.14 16.49 -4.28
C ASN A 487 50.90 16.66 -3.39
N PRO A 488 50.54 15.64 -2.58
CA PRO A 488 49.39 15.73 -1.71
C PRO A 488 49.53 16.84 -0.66
N ILE A 489 48.49 17.66 -0.50
CA ILE A 489 48.43 18.70 0.54
C ILE A 489 47.75 18.10 1.76
N LYS A 490 48.39 18.09 2.93
CA LYS A 490 47.76 17.64 4.18
C LYS A 490 46.56 18.52 4.53
N SER A 491 45.42 17.89 4.80
CA SER A 491 44.22 18.53 5.30
C SER A 491 44.27 18.70 6.82
N LYS A 492 43.67 19.78 7.31
CA LYS A 492 43.42 20.00 8.75
C LYS A 492 42.05 19.50 9.21
N GLU A 493 41.28 18.93 8.29
CA GLU A 493 39.87 18.59 8.47
C GLU A 493 39.71 17.14 8.90
N LYS A 494 38.63 16.85 9.63
CA LYS A 494 38.40 15.50 10.16
C LYS A 494 38.08 14.51 9.05
N THR A 495 38.69 13.32 9.15
CA THR A 495 38.50 12.18 8.25
C THR A 495 38.07 10.96 9.07
N LEU A 496 36.96 10.33 8.67
CA LEU A 496 36.46 9.10 9.31
C LEU A 496 36.85 7.88 8.49
N ILE A 497 37.36 6.83 9.15
CA ILE A 497 37.59 5.52 8.53
C ILE A 497 36.40 4.63 8.84
N ILE A 498 35.76 4.05 7.82
CA ILE A 498 34.60 3.18 7.93
C ILE A 498 34.96 1.80 7.41
N VAL A 499 34.72 0.79 8.25
CA VAL A 499 35.13 -0.59 8.01
C VAL A 499 33.90 -1.50 8.08
N PRO A 500 33.54 -2.19 6.99
CA PRO A 500 32.46 -3.16 6.99
C PRO A 500 33.00 -4.48 7.55
N TYR A 501 32.27 -5.10 8.47
CA TYR A 501 32.72 -6.33 9.12
C TYR A 501 31.61 -7.39 9.19
N ARG A 502 32.03 -8.65 9.08
CA ARG A 502 31.23 -9.80 9.45
C ARG A 502 32.16 -10.98 9.75
N ASP A 503 31.88 -11.63 10.87
CA ASP A 503 32.45 -12.93 11.22
C ASP A 503 31.35 -13.99 11.07
N ASN A 504 31.66 -15.15 10.52
CA ASN A 504 30.70 -16.27 10.48
C ASN A 504 31.41 -17.62 10.30
N LYS A 505 30.63 -18.71 10.29
CA LYS A 505 31.16 -20.09 10.16
C LYS A 505 31.97 -20.35 8.88
N PHE A 506 31.74 -19.58 7.82
CA PHE A 506 32.45 -19.70 6.54
C PHE A 506 33.61 -18.72 6.40
N GLN A 507 33.70 -17.69 7.25
CA GLN A 507 34.66 -16.61 7.15
C GLN A 507 35.02 -16.13 8.56
N LYS A 508 36.16 -16.62 9.06
CA LYS A 508 36.68 -16.32 10.41
C LYS A 508 37.62 -15.12 10.32
N ARG A 509 37.13 -13.91 10.64
CA ARG A 509 37.84 -12.63 10.50
C ARG A 509 38.16 -11.93 11.80
N LYS A 510 37.85 -12.56 12.94
CA LYS A 510 38.12 -11.99 14.25
C LYS A 510 39.57 -11.53 14.44
N GLU A 511 40.55 -12.34 14.07
CA GLU A 511 41.97 -11.98 14.19
C GLU A 511 42.32 -10.75 13.34
N GLN A 512 41.78 -10.66 12.11
CA GLN A 512 41.97 -9.49 11.24
C GLN A 512 41.37 -8.22 11.86
N LEU A 513 40.19 -8.33 12.49
CA LEU A 513 39.58 -7.21 13.19
C LEU A 513 40.43 -6.76 14.38
N ASP A 514 40.93 -7.69 15.18
CA ASP A 514 41.75 -7.37 16.36
C ASP A 514 43.06 -6.67 15.97
N ASP A 515 43.72 -7.15 14.91
CA ASP A 515 44.92 -6.51 14.35
C ASP A 515 44.61 -5.12 13.77
N PHE A 516 43.49 -4.98 13.05
CA PHE A 516 43.03 -3.70 12.50
C PHE A 516 42.78 -2.67 13.60
N LYS A 517 42.03 -3.05 14.64
CA LYS A 517 41.73 -2.19 15.79
C LYS A 517 43.01 -1.70 16.47
N LYS A 518 43.98 -2.59 16.66
CA LYS A 518 45.27 -2.25 17.26
C LYS A 518 46.07 -1.28 16.39
N HIS A 519 46.08 -1.49 15.08
CA HIS A 519 46.83 -0.68 14.12
C HIS A 519 46.25 0.73 13.95
N PHE A 520 44.92 0.86 13.95
CA PHE A 520 44.23 2.13 13.71
C PHE A 520 43.70 2.84 14.97
N LYS A 521 44.12 2.41 16.17
CA LYS A 521 43.63 2.91 17.47
C LYS A 521 43.67 4.45 17.67
N ASP A 522 44.60 5.12 16.98
CA ASP A 522 44.86 6.57 17.14
C ASP A 522 44.04 7.44 16.15
N TYR A 523 43.23 6.81 15.29
CA TYR A 523 42.41 7.44 14.26
C TYR A 523 40.90 7.28 14.56
N ASP A 524 40.08 8.17 13.98
CA ASP A 524 38.62 8.08 14.09
C ASP A 524 38.12 6.93 13.19
N VAL A 525 37.71 5.82 13.81
CA VAL A 525 37.33 4.57 13.14
C VAL A 525 35.91 4.19 13.52
N LEU A 526 35.10 3.82 12.52
CA LEU A 526 33.79 3.22 12.68
C LEU A 526 33.77 1.83 12.04
N ILE A 527 33.71 0.79 12.86
CA ILE A 527 33.43 -0.57 12.40
C ILE A 527 31.91 -0.77 12.38
N VAL A 528 31.41 -1.28 11.25
CA VAL A 528 30.00 -1.59 11.05
C VAL A 528 29.87 -3.09 10.81
N GLU A 529 29.44 -3.82 11.84
CA GLU A 529 29.27 -5.26 11.82
C GLU A 529 27.83 -5.64 11.42
N GLN A 530 27.69 -6.48 10.39
CA GLN A 530 26.41 -7.09 10.09
C GLN A 530 26.14 -8.21 11.08
N SER A 531 24.98 -8.15 11.75
CA SER A 531 24.58 -9.19 12.69
C SER A 531 24.29 -10.53 11.98
N GLU A 532 24.13 -11.60 12.76
CA GLU A 532 23.71 -12.91 12.25
C GLU A 532 22.21 -12.93 11.90
N ASP A 533 21.91 -12.28 10.78
CA ASP A 533 20.58 -12.05 10.23
C ASP A 533 20.11 -13.14 9.24
N ASN A 534 20.84 -14.26 9.16
CA ASN A 534 20.64 -15.35 8.21
C ASN A 534 20.68 -14.96 6.72
N ARG A 535 21.13 -13.75 6.37
CA ARG A 535 21.36 -13.32 4.99
C ARG A 535 22.85 -13.39 4.66
N LYS A 536 23.20 -13.22 3.38
CA LYS A 536 24.60 -13.07 2.95
C LYS A 536 25.20 -11.75 3.46
N PHE A 537 26.52 -11.61 3.41
CA PHE A 537 27.18 -10.34 3.75
C PHE A 537 26.81 -9.24 2.75
N ASN A 538 26.50 -8.03 3.21
CA ASN A 538 26.18 -6.88 2.36
C ASN A 538 27.14 -5.73 2.63
N ARG A 539 28.34 -5.82 2.06
CA ARG A 539 29.42 -4.86 2.27
C ARG A 539 29.00 -3.43 1.92
N GLY A 540 28.35 -3.23 0.77
CA GLY A 540 27.91 -1.91 0.31
C GLY A 540 26.94 -1.24 1.28
N ALA A 541 25.93 -1.96 1.75
CA ALA A 541 24.99 -1.44 2.72
C ALA A 541 25.67 -1.05 4.05
N LEU A 542 26.61 -1.84 4.56
CA LEU A 542 27.33 -1.50 5.80
C LEU A 542 28.18 -0.22 5.66
N LEU A 543 28.82 -0.02 4.51
CA LEU A 543 29.57 1.21 4.22
C LEU A 543 28.63 2.43 4.15
N ASN A 544 27.46 2.29 3.52
CA ASN A 544 26.42 3.31 3.52
C ASN A 544 25.89 3.61 4.93
N ILE A 545 25.62 2.57 5.73
CA ILE A 545 25.17 2.69 7.12
C ILE A 545 26.20 3.47 7.93
N GLY A 546 27.48 3.08 7.86
CA GLY A 546 28.54 3.78 8.56
C GLY A 546 28.62 5.26 8.16
N PHE A 547 28.48 5.54 6.86
CA PHE A 547 28.44 6.91 6.38
C PHE A 547 27.29 7.66 7.04
N ILE A 548 26.05 7.18 6.87
CA ILE A 548 24.83 7.79 7.41
C ILE A 548 24.93 8.02 8.94
N TYR A 549 25.50 7.06 9.66
CA TYR A 549 25.63 7.07 11.11
C TYR A 549 26.51 8.23 11.62
N ALA A 550 27.62 8.53 10.94
CA ALA A 550 28.64 9.40 11.52
C ALA A 550 29.10 10.59 10.65
N TYR A 551 28.75 10.68 9.36
CA TYR A 551 29.41 11.61 8.43
C TYR A 551 29.32 13.10 8.79
N LYS A 552 28.31 13.53 9.56
CA LYS A 552 27.99 14.96 9.78
C LYS A 552 29.13 15.78 10.39
N ASN A 553 30.07 15.14 11.09
CA ASN A 553 31.20 15.79 11.77
C ASN A 553 32.53 15.68 11.00
N TYR A 554 32.50 15.15 9.77
CA TYR A 554 33.69 14.85 8.99
C TYR A 554 33.60 15.50 7.61
N LYS A 555 34.75 15.88 7.05
CA LYS A 555 34.85 16.40 5.68
C LYS A 555 35.18 15.29 4.68
N TYR A 556 35.85 14.26 5.17
CA TYR A 556 36.26 13.12 4.38
C TYR A 556 35.84 11.82 5.05
N VAL A 557 35.59 10.83 4.22
CA VAL A 557 35.32 9.45 4.63
C VAL A 557 36.26 8.52 3.87
N ILE A 558 36.79 7.51 4.54
CA ILE A 558 37.60 6.45 3.96
C ILE A 558 36.86 5.14 4.17
N PHE A 559 36.47 4.50 3.09
CA PHE A 559 35.94 3.13 3.12
C PHE A 559 37.10 2.17 3.01
N HIS A 560 37.24 1.27 3.97
CA HIS A 560 38.45 0.49 4.18
C HIS A 560 38.12 -0.98 4.45
N ASP A 561 38.88 -1.90 3.85
CA ASP A 561 38.74 -3.34 4.12
C ASP A 561 39.51 -3.72 5.40
N VAL A 562 38.92 -4.58 6.24
CA VAL A 562 39.47 -4.94 7.57
C VAL A 562 40.81 -5.69 7.52
N ASP A 563 41.11 -6.33 6.40
CA ASP A 563 42.28 -7.19 6.18
C ASP A 563 43.52 -6.46 5.64
N ILE A 564 43.44 -5.13 5.48
CA ILE A 564 44.54 -4.30 4.97
C ILE A 564 45.13 -3.48 6.12
N LEU A 565 46.44 -3.65 6.38
CA LEU A 565 47.17 -2.85 7.37
C LEU A 565 48.15 -1.92 6.67
N THR A 566 47.70 -0.69 6.40
CA THR A 566 48.51 0.31 5.69
C THR A 566 49.64 0.82 6.60
N PRO A 567 50.92 0.85 6.16
CA PRO A 567 52.02 1.42 6.95
C PRO A 567 51.72 2.84 7.44
N HIS A 568 52.16 3.19 8.66
CA HIS A 568 51.81 4.48 9.29
C HIS A 568 52.30 5.69 8.48
N ASP A 569 53.47 5.61 7.87
CA ASP A 569 54.01 6.65 6.98
C ASP A 569 53.12 6.88 5.76
N VAL A 570 52.57 5.82 5.16
CA VAL A 570 51.61 5.88 4.04
C VAL A 570 50.26 6.43 4.50
N ILE A 571 49.78 6.03 5.69
CA ILE A 571 48.57 6.61 6.29
C ILE A 571 48.74 8.13 6.43
N GLU A 572 49.84 8.57 7.03
CA GLU A 572 50.11 9.99 7.24
C GLU A 572 50.27 10.78 5.93
N SER A 573 50.83 10.17 4.89
CA SER A 573 51.07 10.84 3.61
C SER A 573 49.88 10.81 2.66
N GLU A 574 48.97 9.82 2.75
CA GLU A 574 47.89 9.61 1.76
C GLU A 574 46.46 9.80 2.33
N TYR A 575 46.18 9.34 3.56
CA TYR A 575 44.81 9.29 4.08
C TYR A 575 44.28 10.67 4.45
N PHE A 576 45.15 11.57 4.87
CA PHE A 576 44.76 12.86 5.46
C PHE A 576 45.00 14.06 4.55
N ASN A 577 44.99 13.85 3.23
CA ASN A 577 45.15 14.93 2.26
C ASN A 577 43.87 15.69 1.90
N GLU A 578 43.98 16.88 1.35
CA GLU A 578 42.84 17.56 0.73
C GLU A 578 42.41 16.83 -0.54
N LEU A 579 41.10 16.75 -0.74
CA LEU A 579 40.49 16.07 -1.88
C LEU A 579 39.18 16.75 -2.26
N LYS A 580 38.87 16.77 -3.55
CA LYS A 580 37.53 17.02 -4.08
C LYS A 580 37.23 15.99 -5.16
N GLY A 581 36.49 14.96 -4.80
CA GLY A 581 36.21 13.77 -5.58
C GLY A 581 36.50 12.51 -4.77
N VAL A 582 37.12 11.54 -5.44
CA VAL A 582 37.52 10.26 -4.85
C VAL A 582 39.00 9.96 -5.10
N LEU A 583 39.70 9.52 -4.07
CA LEU A 583 41.05 9.00 -4.13
C LEU A 583 41.00 7.48 -3.90
N HIS A 584 41.35 6.72 -4.94
CA HIS A 584 41.42 5.26 -4.90
C HIS A 584 42.76 4.83 -4.29
N LEU A 585 42.80 4.73 -2.97
CA LEU A 585 43.97 4.29 -2.21
C LEU A 585 44.25 2.79 -2.38
N GLY A 586 43.24 2.02 -2.83
CA GLY A 586 43.40 0.61 -3.19
C GLY A 586 44.47 0.34 -4.25
N SER A 587 44.86 1.33 -5.06
CA SER A 587 45.95 1.17 -6.03
C SER A 587 47.34 1.03 -5.40
N LEU A 588 47.47 1.28 -4.09
CA LEU A 588 48.71 1.05 -3.32
C LEU A 588 48.90 -0.43 -2.94
N THR A 589 47.84 -1.23 -3.07
CA THR A 589 47.82 -2.60 -2.61
C THR A 589 48.34 -3.57 -3.66
N ASP A 590 48.92 -4.69 -3.25
CA ASP A 590 49.34 -5.74 -4.18
C ASP A 590 48.16 -6.36 -4.97
N LYS A 591 46.92 -6.25 -4.45
CA LYS A 591 45.67 -6.60 -5.15
C LYS A 591 45.48 -5.81 -6.46
N PHE A 592 46.11 -4.65 -6.61
CA PHE A 592 46.06 -3.85 -7.83
C PHE A 592 46.94 -4.40 -8.96
N ASN A 593 47.93 -5.25 -8.65
CA ASN A 593 48.87 -5.74 -9.64
C ASN A 593 48.20 -6.67 -10.66
N GLY A 594 48.12 -6.24 -11.92
CA GLY A 594 47.39 -6.96 -12.98
C GLY A 594 45.87 -6.78 -12.94
N ALA A 595 45.34 -5.88 -12.10
CA ALA A 595 43.93 -5.55 -12.07
C ALA A 595 43.52 -4.71 -13.30
N SER A 596 42.25 -4.80 -13.70
CA SER A 596 41.71 -3.93 -14.77
C SER A 596 41.63 -2.48 -14.31
N ASP A 597 41.61 -1.53 -15.25
CA ASP A 597 41.50 -0.09 -14.92
C ASP A 597 40.25 0.24 -14.09
N SER A 598 39.20 -0.57 -14.23
CA SER A 598 37.94 -0.49 -13.48
C SER A 598 38.00 -1.03 -12.04
N PHE A 599 39.14 -1.58 -11.59
CA PHE A 599 39.27 -2.02 -10.20
C PHE A 599 39.24 -0.82 -9.27
N PHE A 600 38.32 -0.86 -8.31
CA PHE A 600 38.01 0.23 -7.41
C PHE A 600 37.73 -0.24 -5.98
N GLY A 601 38.13 -1.48 -5.66
CA GLY A 601 38.01 -2.10 -4.34
C GLY A 601 39.14 -1.70 -3.39
N ALA A 602 39.27 -2.44 -2.29
CA ALA A 602 40.17 -2.16 -1.17
C ALA A 602 39.83 -0.87 -0.41
N ILE A 603 40.47 0.26 -0.75
CA ILE A 603 40.39 1.49 0.03
C ILE A 603 40.01 2.67 -0.87
N ASN A 604 38.97 3.40 -0.48
CA ASN A 604 38.51 4.60 -1.19
C ASN A 604 38.27 5.75 -0.23
N LYS A 605 38.88 6.90 -0.53
CA LYS A 605 38.62 8.14 0.19
C LYS A 605 37.73 9.05 -0.62
N PHE A 606 36.66 9.57 -0.03
CA PHE A 606 35.75 10.55 -0.63
C PHE A 606 35.68 11.82 0.20
N ASP A 607 35.45 12.96 -0.47
CA ASP A 607 34.76 14.06 0.20
C ASP A 607 33.27 13.75 0.35
N ILE A 608 32.64 14.25 1.42
CA ILE A 608 31.25 13.96 1.76
C ILE A 608 30.28 14.28 0.62
N GLU A 609 30.51 15.40 -0.08
CA GLU A 609 29.58 15.89 -1.09
C GLU A 609 29.63 15.04 -2.36
N SER A 610 30.82 14.61 -2.78
CA SER A 610 30.97 13.65 -3.88
C SER A 610 30.32 12.30 -3.56
N PHE A 611 30.46 11.79 -2.34
CA PHE A 611 29.84 10.51 -1.97
C PHE A 611 28.31 10.58 -1.90
N LYS A 612 27.76 11.68 -1.36
CA LYS A 612 26.32 11.94 -1.42
C LYS A 612 25.82 12.05 -2.86
N LYS A 613 26.56 12.75 -3.71
CA LYS A 613 26.18 12.99 -5.12
C LYS A 613 26.01 11.69 -5.90
N ILE A 614 26.78 10.65 -5.59
CA ILE A 614 26.67 9.34 -6.24
C ILE A 614 25.68 8.39 -5.56
N ASN A 615 24.97 8.86 -4.53
CA ASN A 615 24.08 8.06 -3.69
C ASN A 615 24.78 6.85 -3.03
N GLY A 616 26.09 6.95 -2.73
CA GLY A 616 26.87 5.89 -2.11
C GLY A 616 26.93 4.55 -2.87
N PHE A 617 27.14 3.46 -2.13
CA PHE A 617 27.18 2.08 -2.66
C PHE A 617 25.76 1.57 -2.99
N ALA A 618 25.64 0.59 -3.88
CA ALA A 618 24.37 -0.11 -4.11
C ALA A 618 24.03 -1.06 -2.94
N ASN A 619 22.79 -1.03 -2.43
CA ASN A 619 22.38 -1.88 -1.30
C ASN A 619 21.98 -3.29 -1.73
N THR A 620 21.81 -3.52 -3.03
CA THR A 620 21.30 -4.79 -3.58
C THR A 620 22.37 -5.90 -3.71
N PHE A 621 23.63 -5.59 -3.39
CA PHE A 621 24.75 -6.52 -3.49
C PHE A 621 24.93 -7.37 -2.21
N TRP A 622 24.03 -8.34 -2.06
CA TRP A 622 24.19 -9.46 -1.12
C TRP A 622 25.18 -10.52 -1.64
N GLY A 623 26.20 -10.83 -0.84
CA GLY A 623 27.34 -11.69 -1.19
C GLY A 623 28.55 -10.91 -1.72
N TRP A 624 29.69 -11.59 -1.86
CA TRP A 624 30.96 -10.98 -2.26
C TRP A 624 31.03 -10.62 -3.76
N GLY A 625 31.44 -9.37 -4.03
CA GLY A 625 31.93 -8.87 -5.30
C GLY A 625 30.95 -7.99 -6.10
N ASP A 626 31.54 -7.18 -7.00
CA ASP A 626 30.93 -6.23 -7.94
C ASP A 626 30.40 -4.93 -7.34
N GLU A 627 30.29 -4.80 -6.02
CA GLU A 627 29.81 -3.56 -5.40
C GLU A 627 30.80 -2.39 -5.57
N ASP A 628 32.10 -2.67 -5.60
CA ASP A 628 33.19 -1.73 -5.86
C ASP A 628 33.24 -1.27 -7.32
N VAL A 629 33.05 -2.21 -8.25
CA VAL A 629 32.92 -1.94 -9.69
C VAL A 629 31.73 -1.02 -9.95
N ILE A 630 30.63 -1.22 -9.24
CA ILE A 630 29.45 -0.36 -9.35
C ILE A 630 29.69 1.03 -8.79
N LEU A 631 30.38 1.13 -7.66
CA LEU A 631 30.79 2.43 -7.11
C LEU A 631 31.63 3.22 -8.13
N TYR A 632 32.57 2.55 -8.82
CA TYR A 632 33.34 3.15 -9.92
C TYR A 632 32.43 3.71 -11.01
N TYR A 633 31.48 2.90 -11.50
CA TYR A 633 30.58 3.37 -12.55
C TYR A 633 29.67 4.51 -12.12
N ARG A 634 29.22 4.52 -10.86
CA ARG A 634 28.44 5.65 -10.30
C ARG A 634 29.28 6.93 -10.25
N CYS A 635 30.57 6.84 -9.88
CA CYS A 635 31.50 7.97 -9.95
C CYS A 635 31.61 8.50 -11.37
N CYS A 636 31.76 7.62 -12.36
CA CYS A 636 31.84 8.01 -13.76
C CYS A 636 30.57 8.64 -14.30
N HIS A 637 29.41 8.06 -13.99
CA HIS A 637 28.12 8.60 -14.41
C HIS A 637 27.92 10.05 -13.91
N HIS A 638 28.29 10.30 -12.66
CA HIS A 638 28.14 11.60 -12.00
C HIS A 638 29.33 12.55 -12.24
N LYS A 639 30.30 12.14 -13.06
CA LYS A 639 31.51 12.90 -13.38
C LYS A 639 32.25 13.37 -12.13
N ILE A 640 32.46 12.45 -11.20
CA ILE A 640 33.28 12.69 -10.00
C ILE A 640 34.75 12.69 -10.44
N ASN A 641 35.55 13.62 -9.90
CA ASN A 641 36.99 13.62 -10.14
C ASN A 641 37.62 12.40 -9.46
N MET A 642 38.39 11.61 -10.20
CA MET A 642 38.97 10.35 -9.73
C MET A 642 40.49 10.45 -9.70
N TYR A 643 41.08 10.07 -8.58
CA TYR A 643 42.51 10.20 -8.34
C TYR A 643 43.13 8.88 -7.89
N ARG A 644 44.42 8.71 -8.20
CA ARG A 644 45.28 7.67 -7.63
C ARG A 644 46.57 8.30 -7.07
N PRO A 645 47.14 7.74 -6.00
CA PRO A 645 48.45 8.13 -5.50
C PRO A 645 49.55 7.79 -6.51
N LEU A 646 50.70 8.48 -6.40
CA LEU A 646 51.88 8.22 -7.23
C LEU A 646 52.56 6.87 -6.89
N LEU A 647 52.52 6.49 -5.62
CA LEU A 647 53.07 5.22 -5.12
C LEU A 647 52.27 4.02 -5.64
N LYS A 648 52.92 2.86 -5.76
CA LYS A 648 52.29 1.58 -6.17
C LYS A 648 52.89 0.42 -5.37
N ASN A 649 52.06 -0.58 -5.04
CA ASN A 649 52.47 -1.83 -4.40
C ASN A 649 53.31 -1.63 -3.13
N VAL A 650 52.86 -0.75 -2.24
CA VAL A 650 53.50 -0.45 -0.94
C VAL A 650 52.69 -0.97 0.25
N VAL A 651 51.49 -1.50 0.01
CA VAL A 651 50.60 -2.06 1.04
C VAL A 651 50.35 -3.54 0.74
N SER A 652 50.81 -4.42 1.64
CA SER A 652 50.55 -5.85 1.54
C SER A 652 49.15 -6.19 2.02
N ASP A 653 48.47 -7.05 1.28
CA ASP A 653 47.18 -7.63 1.65
C ASP A 653 47.37 -8.91 2.46
N SER A 654 46.64 -9.06 3.57
CA SER A 654 46.76 -10.20 4.48
C SER A 654 45.66 -11.25 4.30
N ASP A 655 44.78 -11.10 3.30
CA ASP A 655 43.70 -12.04 3.02
C ASP A 655 44.25 -13.37 2.48
N LYS A 656 44.34 -14.39 3.35
CA LYS A 656 44.97 -15.69 3.04
C LYS A 656 44.06 -16.62 2.22
N GLU A 657 42.75 -16.33 2.10
CA GLU A 657 41.79 -17.15 1.34
C GLU A 657 40.91 -16.29 0.43
N PRO A 658 40.91 -16.52 -0.90
CA PRO A 658 40.02 -15.82 -1.81
C PRO A 658 38.56 -16.21 -1.55
N THR A 659 37.86 -15.43 -0.75
CA THR A 659 36.43 -15.60 -0.39
C THR A 659 35.50 -15.58 -1.61
N ASN A 660 35.96 -14.98 -2.72
CA ASN A 660 35.34 -15.00 -4.04
C ASN A 660 35.34 -16.39 -4.73
N LYS A 661 35.97 -17.41 -4.16
CA LYS A 661 35.92 -18.81 -4.63
C LYS A 661 34.93 -19.68 -3.86
N ILE A 662 34.34 -19.17 -2.77
CA ILE A 662 33.37 -19.90 -1.94
C ILE A 662 31.97 -19.61 -2.48
N LYS A 663 31.30 -20.65 -3.00
CA LYS A 663 30.00 -20.50 -3.69
C LYS A 663 28.92 -19.92 -2.77
N GLU A 664 28.93 -20.32 -1.51
CA GLU A 664 28.00 -19.89 -0.46
C GLU A 664 28.12 -18.39 -0.16
N LEU A 665 29.31 -17.83 -0.37
CA LEU A 665 29.66 -16.44 -0.09
C LEU A 665 29.52 -15.51 -1.32
N THR A 666 29.48 -16.06 -2.53
CA THR A 666 29.37 -15.30 -3.77
C THR A 666 27.94 -15.20 -4.30
N ASN A 667 27.71 -14.27 -5.21
CA ASN A 667 26.42 -14.06 -5.83
C ASN A 667 26.40 -14.65 -7.26
N GLU A 668 25.41 -15.48 -7.58
CA GLU A 668 25.29 -16.13 -8.89
C GLU A 668 24.79 -15.18 -9.99
N THR A 669 24.22 -14.02 -9.62
CA THR A 669 23.55 -13.06 -10.52
C THR A 669 24.27 -11.70 -10.63
N ARG A 670 25.59 -11.73 -10.79
CA ARG A 670 26.45 -10.53 -10.81
C ARG A 670 26.06 -9.52 -11.90
N TYR A 671 25.86 -9.98 -13.14
CA TYR A 671 25.55 -9.10 -14.26
C TYR A 671 24.14 -8.49 -14.17
N GLU A 672 23.17 -9.26 -13.68
CA GLU A 672 21.81 -8.78 -13.44
C GLU A 672 21.79 -7.61 -12.45
N LYS A 673 22.57 -7.71 -11.37
CA LYS A 673 22.68 -6.64 -10.36
C LYS A 673 23.35 -5.38 -10.89
N ARG A 674 24.32 -5.50 -11.80
CA ARG A 674 24.93 -4.32 -12.45
C ARG A 674 23.91 -3.53 -13.27
N ILE A 675 23.01 -4.21 -14.00
CA ILE A 675 21.96 -3.53 -14.77
C ILE A 675 20.90 -2.94 -13.85
N PHE A 676 20.56 -3.67 -12.79
CA PHE A 676 19.67 -3.17 -11.77
C PHE A 676 20.19 -1.82 -11.24
N ASP A 677 21.46 -1.77 -10.85
CA ASP A 677 22.11 -0.52 -10.48
C ASP A 677 22.02 0.55 -11.57
N TYR A 678 22.32 0.24 -12.83
CA TYR A 678 22.27 1.23 -13.92
C TYR A 678 20.94 1.97 -13.98
N ILE A 679 19.85 1.22 -13.84
CA ILE A 679 18.48 1.70 -13.92
C ILE A 679 18.07 2.40 -12.61
N TYR A 680 18.55 1.91 -11.47
CA TYR A 680 18.03 2.26 -10.15
C TYR A 680 19.03 2.96 -9.21
N LYS A 681 20.22 3.34 -9.67
CA LYS A 681 21.26 4.01 -8.86
C LYS A 681 20.82 5.29 -8.15
N GLU A 682 19.88 6.03 -8.75
CA GLU A 682 19.32 7.26 -8.17
C GLU A 682 18.39 6.97 -6.99
N ILE A 683 18.04 5.70 -6.76
CA ILE A 683 17.03 5.26 -5.79
C ILE A 683 17.51 4.12 -4.87
N ASP A 684 18.54 3.38 -5.28
CA ASP A 684 19.24 2.35 -4.49
C ASP A 684 20.57 2.92 -3.98
N GLY A 685 20.73 3.09 -2.67
CA GLY A 685 21.94 3.65 -2.07
C GLY A 685 21.67 4.37 -0.74
N LEU A 686 22.35 5.48 -0.48
CA LEU A 686 22.24 6.23 0.78
C LEU A 686 20.80 6.57 1.15
N ILE A 687 20.00 7.00 0.19
CA ILE A 687 18.61 7.45 0.41
C ILE A 687 17.64 6.36 0.87
N ASN A 688 17.94 5.09 0.60
CA ASN A 688 17.06 3.96 0.95
C ASN A 688 17.79 2.87 1.77
N THR A 689 18.92 3.21 2.39
CA THR A 689 19.64 2.28 3.27
C THR A 689 18.92 2.15 4.61
N GLY A 690 18.14 1.07 4.79
CA GLY A 690 17.42 0.75 6.03
C GLY A 690 18.26 -0.08 7.00
N TYR A 691 18.35 0.36 8.27
CA TYR A 691 19.04 -0.40 9.32
C TYR A 691 18.56 -0.08 10.74
N TYR A 692 18.77 -1.03 11.65
CA TYR A 692 18.67 -0.83 13.10
C TYR A 692 20.01 -1.17 13.77
N VAL A 693 20.45 -0.31 14.69
CA VAL A 693 21.62 -0.59 15.54
C VAL A 693 21.19 -1.50 16.69
N LYS A 694 21.79 -2.69 16.75
CA LYS A 694 21.58 -3.67 17.83
C LYS A 694 22.45 -3.37 19.03
N ASP A 695 23.70 -3.01 18.77
CA ASP A 695 24.68 -2.77 19.82
C ASP A 695 25.72 -1.75 19.35
N THR A 696 26.33 -1.06 20.32
CA THR A 696 27.38 -0.07 20.10
C THR A 696 28.45 -0.20 21.18
N ILE A 697 29.68 -0.44 20.76
CA ILE A 697 30.86 -0.56 21.60
C ILE A 697 31.81 0.61 21.28
N GLN A 698 32.22 1.36 22.29
CA GLN A 698 33.14 2.50 22.14
C GLN A 698 34.48 2.20 22.82
N GLU A 699 35.57 2.34 22.08
CA GLU A 699 36.95 2.11 22.54
C GLU A 699 37.84 3.29 22.08
N GLY A 700 37.89 4.36 22.89
CA GLY A 700 38.65 5.56 22.53
C GLY A 700 38.09 6.23 21.28
N LYS A 701 38.90 6.33 20.22
CA LYS A 701 38.51 6.87 18.91
C LYS A 701 37.85 5.84 17.98
N LEU A 702 37.75 4.60 18.44
CA LEU A 702 37.10 3.53 17.72
C LEU A 702 35.66 3.36 18.21
N THR A 703 34.73 3.33 17.28
CA THR A 703 33.33 2.95 17.50
C THR A 703 33.05 1.67 16.72
N HIS A 704 32.40 0.71 17.34
CA HIS A 704 31.98 -0.55 16.72
C HIS A 704 30.47 -0.71 16.90
N ILE A 705 29.71 -0.69 15.80
CA ILE A 705 28.26 -0.90 15.82
C ILE A 705 27.90 -2.24 15.20
N ILE A 706 26.94 -2.94 15.80
CA ILE A 706 26.34 -4.16 15.24
C ILE A 706 24.96 -3.77 14.70
N VAL A 707 24.67 -4.11 13.44
CA VAL A 707 23.46 -3.67 12.74
C VAL A 707 22.68 -4.81 12.09
N ASP A 708 21.36 -4.66 12.08
CA ASP A 708 20.46 -5.38 11.17
C ASP A 708 20.08 -4.47 10.01
N ILE A 709 20.22 -4.99 8.80
CA ILE A 709 19.72 -4.35 7.57
C ILE A 709 18.24 -4.76 7.40
N TYR A 710 17.35 -3.98 6.80
CA TYR A 710 15.98 -4.45 6.50
C TYR A 710 15.50 -4.02 5.12
#